data_AF-A0A6V8SGQ6-F1
#
_entry.id   AF-A0A6V8SGQ6-F1
#
_cell.length_a   1.000
_cell.length_b   1.000
_cell.length_c   1.000
_cell.angle_alpha   90.00
_cell.angle_beta   90.00
_cell.angle_gamma   90.00
#
_symmetry.space_group_name_H-M   'P 1'
#
loop_
_entity.id
_entity.type
_entity.pdbx_description
1 polymer ?
#
loop_
_entity_poly.entity_id
_entity_poly.type
_entity_poly.pdbx_seq_one_letter_code
_entity_poly.pdbx_strand_id
1 'polypeptide(L)'
;MTEEKKWRSPNNDFGPEVGLDNGDVETFKKEPEEALARETGQNSIDANHKPPLTKIVYRLFEVDRDKVPGIDELSSMIEACYEYKKNLPKEAVPLKKMLARSKDKKIKCLRVSDFFTTGLEGVNTNDPEKSFYLLTKGSGISYKGSGSGGSKGIGKNAAIVNSNINTVFYSTYNKDEERGYIGVSKLRSAPIPGGDGLKTQGIAYYSSNEKKEPILEEFTLDTEFTREEGNYGTDVYIIGFNAETDWRWSIISKLLESFMVAIKEETLVVEVDDIVVSKETLPTLITDSNLRRVCGKRLFRDIQAQYALLFDDDVIQKKIELGELGEIDVLVKKYDANHSDSATQKCVLIRYPYMKIKMTDTLSKLPFSAMCIIGDNELNTLLRAIENPQHTDWEFNRLNDDKELKKKTKAAERLLRDSIREFVTEVMLSDSSEETDVFGAGEFLPSTENGEVEIKVRTIKKDIVHTTKVRKNKSAAPKKEKNNEDDETFVHETGDITDDGDDGKATGGNSKTPPNPNPYDEPNDQGGHGATDGDKPILKKVKLGGIKYKNIVVDEKQGRYDFRFVAPHDEEVFEMELKMCGDASDTYALEIVTAEVSGEQCEIIDGKVRMPLKKGERYVVKYTTNRKSMFSSEVLMNAYR
;
A
#
# COMPACT_ATOMS: atom_id res chain seq x y z
N MET A 1 -5.70 43.39 -30.65
CA MET A 1 -4.37 43.01 -31.18
C MET A 1 -4.44 41.52 -31.51
N THR A 2 -3.76 41.04 -32.54
CA THR A 2 -3.64 39.59 -32.78
C THR A 2 -2.69 39.01 -31.74
N GLU A 3 -3.20 38.20 -30.81
CA GLU A 3 -2.40 37.66 -29.71
C GLU A 3 -1.49 36.52 -30.21
N GLU A 4 -0.22 36.58 -29.82
CA GLU A 4 0.84 35.70 -30.34
C GLU A 4 0.90 34.39 -29.55
N LYS A 5 0.76 33.25 -30.24
CA LYS A 5 0.80 31.90 -29.65
C LYS A 5 2.25 31.49 -29.36
N LYS A 6 2.67 31.59 -28.10
CA LYS A 6 4.06 31.36 -27.68
C LYS A 6 4.20 30.81 -26.27
N TRP A 7 5.38 30.29 -25.96
CA TRP A 7 5.77 29.88 -24.60
C TRP A 7 5.97 31.08 -23.70
N ARG A 8 5.31 31.08 -22.53
CA ARG A 8 5.39 32.14 -21.52
C ARG A 8 5.64 31.57 -20.13
N SER A 9 6.71 32.00 -19.48
CA SER A 9 6.99 31.69 -18.08
C SER A 9 6.67 32.91 -17.19
N PRO A 10 5.98 32.76 -16.04
CA PRO A 10 5.93 33.81 -15.03
C PRO A 10 7.31 34.03 -14.39
N ASN A 11 7.60 35.27 -14.01
CA ASN A 11 8.77 35.57 -13.19
C ASN A 11 8.51 35.17 -11.71
N ASN A 12 9.57 35.02 -10.93
CA ASN A 12 9.51 34.65 -9.51
C ASN A 12 9.20 35.83 -8.57
N ASP A 13 9.09 37.06 -9.08
CA ASP A 13 9.03 38.31 -8.32
C ASP A 13 10.02 38.35 -7.13
N PHE A 14 11.29 38.02 -7.42
CA PHE A 14 12.39 37.87 -6.46
C PHE A 14 12.22 36.76 -5.38
N GLY A 15 11.11 36.02 -5.40
CA GLY A 15 10.84 34.86 -4.55
C GLY A 15 11.66 33.60 -4.87
N PRO A 16 11.28 32.43 -4.33
CA PRO A 16 12.08 31.20 -4.38
C PRO A 16 12.50 30.72 -5.77
N GLU A 17 13.68 30.08 -5.85
CA GLU A 17 14.07 29.26 -7.01
C GLU A 17 13.43 27.87 -6.93
N VAL A 18 12.99 27.35 -8.06
CA VAL A 18 12.54 25.97 -8.24
C VAL A 18 13.63 25.18 -8.99
N GLY A 19 14.00 24.01 -8.46
CA GLY A 19 14.91 23.05 -9.13
C GLY A 19 14.19 22.22 -10.20
N LEU A 20 14.94 21.52 -11.04
CA LEU A 20 14.34 20.63 -12.06
C LEU A 20 13.64 19.42 -11.42
N ASP A 21 14.19 18.94 -10.32
CA ASP A 21 13.69 17.82 -9.53
C ASP A 21 13.04 18.37 -8.27
N ASN A 22 11.72 18.16 -8.12
CA ASN A 22 10.96 18.43 -6.91
C ASN A 22 10.26 17.14 -6.44
N GLY A 23 9.87 17.06 -5.17
CA GLY A 23 9.35 15.83 -4.58
C GLY A 23 8.09 15.28 -5.29
N ASP A 24 7.23 16.17 -5.79
CA ASP A 24 6.03 15.77 -6.55
C ASP A 24 6.37 15.08 -7.89
N VAL A 25 7.56 15.34 -8.44
CA VAL A 25 8.07 14.74 -9.70
C VAL A 25 8.90 13.50 -9.37
N GLU A 26 9.78 13.54 -8.36
CA GLU A 26 10.54 12.36 -7.89
C GLU A 26 9.63 11.18 -7.58
N THR A 27 8.47 11.45 -6.95
CA THR A 27 7.42 10.46 -6.63
C THR A 27 7.01 9.57 -7.81
N PHE A 28 7.04 10.08 -9.04
CA PHE A 28 6.65 9.34 -10.25
C PHE A 28 7.83 8.85 -11.10
N LYS A 29 9.07 9.28 -10.82
CA LYS A 29 10.27 8.88 -11.59
C LYS A 29 10.63 7.39 -11.47
N LYS A 30 10.06 6.67 -10.50
CA LYS A 30 10.41 5.26 -10.22
C LYS A 30 9.85 4.27 -11.26
N GLU A 31 8.58 4.41 -11.60
CA GLU A 31 7.84 3.58 -12.57
C GLU A 31 6.94 4.53 -13.41
N PRO A 32 7.51 5.35 -14.31
CA PRO A 32 6.81 6.48 -14.91
C PRO A 32 5.69 6.04 -15.87
N GLU A 33 5.85 4.95 -16.60
CA GLU A 33 4.80 4.42 -17.50
C GLU A 33 3.63 3.86 -16.71
N GLU A 34 3.88 3.22 -15.55
CA GLU A 34 2.82 2.78 -14.63
C GLU A 34 2.10 3.98 -14.00
N ALA A 35 2.84 5.00 -13.59
CA ALA A 35 2.27 6.23 -13.05
C ALA A 35 1.31 6.87 -14.05
N LEU A 36 1.72 6.99 -15.31
CA LEU A 36 0.89 7.50 -16.40
C LEU A 36 -0.38 6.67 -16.59
N ALA A 37 -0.23 5.34 -16.70
CA ALA A 37 -1.35 4.43 -16.94
C ALA A 37 -2.41 4.46 -15.83
N ARG A 38 -1.98 4.58 -14.56
CA ARG A 38 -2.88 4.68 -13.41
C ARG A 38 -3.58 6.04 -13.36
N GLU A 39 -2.83 7.13 -13.54
CA GLU A 39 -3.36 8.50 -13.51
C GLU A 39 -4.37 8.75 -14.63
N THR A 40 -4.01 8.43 -15.88
CA THR A 40 -4.92 8.65 -17.03
C THR A 40 -6.09 7.67 -17.02
N GLY A 41 -5.85 6.40 -16.65
CA GLY A 41 -6.92 5.44 -16.39
C GLY A 41 -7.95 5.95 -15.40
N GLN A 42 -7.52 6.47 -14.25
CA GLN A 42 -8.38 7.04 -13.22
C GLN A 42 -9.13 8.28 -13.71
N ASN A 43 -8.43 9.27 -14.28
CA ASN A 43 -9.04 10.52 -14.71
C ASN A 43 -10.18 10.28 -15.72
N SER A 44 -10.05 9.28 -16.59
CA SER A 44 -11.08 8.96 -17.59
C SER A 44 -12.26 8.15 -17.06
N ILE A 45 -12.09 7.30 -16.03
CA ILE A 45 -13.23 6.61 -15.40
C ILE A 45 -13.98 7.53 -14.42
N ASP A 46 -13.27 8.38 -13.67
CA ASP A 46 -13.86 9.38 -12.77
C ASP A 46 -14.62 10.49 -13.55
N ALA A 47 -14.36 10.63 -14.86
CA ALA A 47 -14.98 11.62 -15.76
C ALA A 47 -15.98 11.04 -16.78
N ASN A 48 -16.44 9.79 -16.64
CA ASN A 48 -17.41 9.20 -17.59
C ASN A 48 -18.68 10.07 -17.72
N HIS A 49 -19.13 10.29 -18.96
CA HIS A 49 -20.27 11.14 -19.28
C HIS A 49 -21.41 10.42 -20.03
N LYS A 50 -21.08 9.34 -20.74
CA LYS A 50 -22.05 8.49 -21.47
C LYS A 50 -21.86 7.03 -21.04
N PRO A 51 -22.49 6.59 -19.94
CA PRO A 51 -22.34 5.21 -19.46
C PRO A 51 -22.89 4.18 -20.48
N PRO A 52 -22.37 2.94 -20.50
CA PRO A 52 -21.44 2.37 -19.49
C PRO A 52 -19.95 2.60 -19.77
N LEU A 53 -19.56 2.91 -21.00
CA LEU A 53 -18.17 2.73 -21.47
C LEU A 53 -17.35 4.03 -21.46
N THR A 54 -16.18 4.01 -20.82
CA THR A 54 -15.04 4.89 -21.09
C THR A 54 -14.08 4.19 -22.06
N LYS A 55 -13.58 4.90 -23.08
CA LYS A 55 -12.48 4.41 -23.92
C LYS A 55 -11.23 5.28 -23.76
N ILE A 56 -10.04 4.65 -23.70
CA ILE A 56 -8.74 5.35 -23.68
C ILE A 56 -7.86 4.81 -24.81
N VAL A 57 -7.10 5.68 -25.49
CA VAL A 57 -6.17 5.32 -26.57
C VAL A 57 -4.80 5.93 -26.29
N TYR A 58 -3.78 5.08 -26.21
CA TYR A 58 -2.36 5.46 -26.12
C TYR A 58 -1.73 5.23 -27.49
N ARG A 59 -1.37 6.30 -28.21
CA ARG A 59 -0.80 6.26 -29.57
C ARG A 59 0.58 6.91 -29.60
N LEU A 60 1.61 6.12 -29.94
CA LEU A 60 2.97 6.60 -30.18
C LEU A 60 3.12 7.04 -31.64
N PHE A 61 3.62 8.25 -31.84
CA PHE A 61 3.86 8.82 -33.17
C PHE A 61 5.16 9.65 -33.19
N GLU A 62 5.64 10.01 -34.38
CA GLU A 62 6.80 10.89 -34.57
C GLU A 62 6.44 12.08 -35.46
N VAL A 63 6.80 13.28 -35.02
CA VAL A 63 6.68 14.52 -35.81
C VAL A 63 8.05 15.10 -36.12
N ASP A 64 8.18 15.76 -37.27
CA ASP A 64 9.34 16.62 -37.53
C ASP A 64 9.34 17.79 -36.53
N ARG A 65 10.55 18.18 -36.08
CA ARG A 65 10.72 19.10 -34.94
C ARG A 65 9.94 20.40 -35.10
N ASP A 66 9.90 20.97 -36.30
CA ASP A 66 9.24 22.24 -36.62
C ASP A 66 7.71 22.20 -36.47
N LYS A 67 7.10 21.01 -36.35
CA LYS A 67 5.66 20.86 -36.08
C LYS A 67 5.30 21.00 -34.60
N VAL A 68 6.27 20.89 -33.68
CA VAL A 68 6.03 21.06 -32.25
C VAL A 68 5.90 22.56 -31.92
N PRO A 69 4.74 23.04 -31.42
CA PRO A 69 4.51 24.48 -31.29
C PRO A 69 5.50 25.18 -30.34
N GLY A 70 6.14 26.23 -30.84
CA GLY A 70 7.12 27.04 -30.11
C GLY A 70 8.41 26.30 -29.71
N ILE A 71 8.76 25.19 -30.38
CA ILE A 71 9.92 24.34 -30.00
C ILE A 71 11.26 25.08 -29.91
N ASP A 72 11.47 26.15 -30.68
CA ASP A 72 12.69 26.97 -30.64
C ASP A 72 12.71 27.89 -29.41
N GLU A 73 11.57 28.45 -29.02
CA GLU A 73 11.42 29.20 -27.76
C GLU A 73 11.66 28.27 -26.57
N LEU A 74 11.01 27.10 -26.57
CA LEU A 74 11.17 26.08 -25.54
C LEU A 74 12.63 25.59 -25.46
N SER A 75 13.27 25.32 -26.59
CA SER A 75 14.70 24.96 -26.64
C SER A 75 15.58 26.07 -26.06
N SER A 76 15.25 27.34 -26.31
CA SER A 76 15.97 28.49 -25.76
C SER A 76 15.75 28.64 -24.25
N MET A 77 14.54 28.37 -23.73
CA MET A 77 14.28 28.33 -22.28
C MET A 77 15.04 27.19 -21.60
N ILE A 78 15.11 26.02 -22.23
CA ILE A 78 15.92 24.88 -21.75
C ILE A 78 17.41 25.22 -21.77
N GLU A 79 17.89 25.91 -22.81
CA GLU A 79 19.28 26.36 -22.92
C GLU A 79 19.64 27.37 -21.82
N ALA A 80 18.76 28.33 -21.52
CA ALA A 80 18.93 29.24 -20.39
C ALA A 80 18.95 28.53 -19.03
N CYS A 81 18.13 27.47 -18.85
CA CYS A 81 18.17 26.62 -17.66
C CYS A 81 19.51 25.88 -17.53
N TYR A 82 19.99 25.28 -18.63
CA TYR A 82 21.28 24.58 -18.67
C TYR A 82 22.44 25.54 -18.38
N GLU A 83 22.53 26.67 -19.11
CA GLU A 83 23.62 27.62 -18.96
C GLU A 83 23.72 28.22 -17.56
N TYR A 84 22.59 28.38 -16.85
CA TYR A 84 22.57 28.85 -15.46
C TYR A 84 23.11 27.83 -14.44
N LYS A 85 23.02 26.52 -14.71
CA LYS A 85 23.41 25.45 -13.76
C LYS A 85 24.42 24.43 -14.31
N LYS A 86 25.02 24.67 -15.48
CA LYS A 86 26.05 23.82 -16.11
C LYS A 86 27.25 23.48 -15.22
N ASN A 87 27.55 24.34 -14.24
CA ASN A 87 28.63 24.16 -13.26
C ASN A 87 28.26 23.22 -12.09
N LEU A 88 27.00 22.78 -11.98
CA LEU A 88 26.52 21.85 -10.95
C LEU A 88 26.18 20.49 -11.61
N PRO A 89 27.06 19.47 -11.53
CA PRO A 89 26.91 18.24 -12.32
C PRO A 89 25.56 17.52 -12.17
N LYS A 90 24.95 17.56 -10.97
CA LYS A 90 23.62 16.96 -10.71
C LYS A 90 22.51 17.59 -11.55
N GLU A 91 22.54 18.90 -11.80
CA GLU A 91 21.56 19.60 -12.65
C GLU A 91 22.00 19.66 -14.11
N ALA A 92 23.31 19.84 -14.36
CA ALA A 92 23.87 19.98 -15.70
C ALA A 92 23.63 18.75 -16.58
N VAL A 93 23.71 17.54 -16.03
CA VAL A 93 23.51 16.29 -16.79
C VAL A 93 22.07 16.13 -17.31
N PRO A 94 21.00 16.20 -16.48
CA PRO A 94 19.63 16.10 -17.00
C PRO A 94 19.28 17.29 -17.91
N LEU A 95 19.67 18.52 -17.57
CA LEU A 95 19.41 19.69 -18.42
C LEU A 95 20.09 19.58 -19.79
N LYS A 96 21.31 19.03 -19.87
CA LYS A 96 22.01 18.80 -21.15
C LYS A 96 21.35 17.70 -21.99
N LYS A 97 20.84 16.63 -21.35
CA LYS A 97 20.05 15.59 -22.05
C LYS A 97 18.77 16.21 -22.63
N MET A 98 18.05 16.95 -21.82
CA MET A 98 16.81 17.65 -22.19
C MET A 98 17.02 18.64 -23.35
N LEU A 99 18.12 19.42 -23.32
CA LEU A 99 18.50 20.33 -24.41
C LEU A 99 18.90 19.61 -25.70
N ALA A 100 19.48 18.41 -25.61
CA ALA A 100 19.75 17.58 -26.78
C ALA A 100 18.43 17.05 -27.38
N ARG A 101 17.52 16.53 -26.53
CA ARG A 101 16.22 16.01 -26.96
C ARG A 101 15.30 17.08 -27.54
N SER A 102 15.34 18.33 -27.07
CA SER A 102 14.60 19.44 -27.70
C SER A 102 15.18 19.87 -29.07
N LYS A 103 16.34 19.33 -29.46
CA LYS A 103 17.03 19.59 -30.74
C LYS A 103 17.11 18.35 -31.64
N ASP A 104 16.52 17.22 -31.26
CA ASP A 104 16.38 16.05 -32.14
C ASP A 104 15.49 16.39 -33.35
N LYS A 105 15.86 15.90 -34.55
CA LYS A 105 15.19 16.26 -35.82
C LYS A 105 13.74 15.80 -35.89
N LYS A 106 13.45 14.65 -35.29
CA LYS A 106 12.11 14.12 -35.08
C LYS A 106 11.88 13.98 -33.58
N ILE A 107 10.69 14.34 -33.14
CA ILE A 107 10.26 14.26 -31.75
C ILE A 107 9.24 13.13 -31.65
N LYS A 108 9.56 12.11 -30.83
CA LYS A 108 8.59 11.08 -30.43
C LYS A 108 7.56 11.69 -29.51
N CYS A 109 6.29 11.43 -29.77
CA CYS A 109 5.17 11.92 -28.96
C CYS A 109 4.26 10.75 -28.61
N LEU A 110 3.78 10.69 -27.37
CA LEU A 110 2.69 9.80 -26.97
C LEU A 110 1.44 10.64 -26.79
N ARG A 111 0.40 10.38 -27.59
CA ARG A 111 -0.96 10.89 -27.36
C ARG A 111 -1.68 9.90 -26.46
N VAL A 112 -2.24 10.39 -25.35
CA VAL A 112 -3.23 9.66 -24.56
C VAL A 112 -4.56 10.38 -24.69
N SER A 113 -5.50 9.77 -25.41
CA SER A 113 -6.82 10.30 -25.70
C SER A 113 -7.89 9.53 -24.94
N ASP A 114 -8.79 10.22 -24.23
CA ASP A 114 -9.99 9.60 -23.67
C ASP A 114 -11.27 10.01 -24.41
N PHE A 115 -12.28 9.15 -24.33
CA PHE A 115 -13.53 9.24 -25.09
C PHE A 115 -14.71 8.81 -24.24
N PHE A 116 -15.87 9.42 -24.52
CA PHE A 116 -17.13 9.25 -23.78
C PHE A 116 -17.09 9.80 -22.35
N THR A 117 -16.07 10.62 -22.04
CA THR A 117 -15.91 11.37 -20.80
C THR A 117 -16.45 12.80 -20.96
N THR A 118 -16.49 13.59 -19.88
CA THR A 118 -16.98 14.99 -19.94
C THR A 118 -16.09 15.91 -20.76
N GLY A 119 -14.85 15.49 -21.04
CA GLY A 119 -13.73 16.41 -21.30
C GLY A 119 -13.45 17.31 -20.09
N LEU A 120 -12.61 18.32 -20.29
CA LEU A 120 -12.26 19.30 -19.27
C LEU A 120 -13.17 20.54 -19.39
N GLU A 121 -13.94 20.81 -18.34
CA GLU A 121 -14.80 22.01 -18.27
C GLU A 121 -13.97 23.29 -18.12
N GLY A 122 -14.54 24.42 -18.59
CA GLY A 122 -14.00 25.75 -18.31
C GLY A 122 -12.79 26.13 -19.15
N VAL A 123 -12.65 25.57 -20.36
CA VAL A 123 -11.55 25.92 -21.27
C VAL A 123 -11.75 27.32 -21.86
N ASN A 124 -12.99 27.71 -22.20
CA ASN A 124 -13.28 29.08 -22.67
C ASN A 124 -13.15 30.13 -21.56
N THR A 125 -13.52 29.79 -20.32
CA THR A 125 -13.54 30.73 -19.19
C THR A 125 -12.21 30.83 -18.45
N ASN A 126 -11.35 29.80 -18.55
CA ASN A 126 -10.12 29.66 -17.75
C ASN A 126 -10.41 29.80 -16.23
N ASP A 127 -11.55 29.28 -15.79
CA ASP A 127 -12.07 29.36 -14.42
C ASP A 127 -11.23 28.51 -13.44
N PRO A 128 -10.65 29.10 -12.37
CA PRO A 128 -9.86 28.37 -11.37
C PRO A 128 -10.55 27.21 -10.64
N GLU A 129 -11.89 27.17 -10.61
CA GLU A 129 -12.66 26.07 -9.99
C GLU A 129 -12.95 24.91 -10.97
N LYS A 130 -12.66 25.07 -12.27
CA LYS A 130 -12.97 24.09 -13.31
C LYS A 130 -11.80 23.16 -13.67
N SER A 131 -12.13 21.97 -14.16
CA SER A 131 -11.16 20.89 -14.36
C SER A 131 -10.03 21.22 -15.34
N PHE A 132 -10.29 22.05 -16.37
CA PHE A 132 -9.21 22.50 -17.28
C PHE A 132 -8.14 23.31 -16.54
N TYR A 133 -8.53 24.26 -15.69
CA TYR A 133 -7.57 25.05 -14.91
C TYR A 133 -6.91 24.19 -13.83
N LEU A 134 -7.68 23.37 -13.11
CA LEU A 134 -7.15 22.53 -12.02
C LEU A 134 -6.07 21.56 -12.51
N LEU A 135 -6.26 20.93 -13.68
CA LEU A 135 -5.25 20.06 -14.28
C LEU A 135 -4.02 20.85 -14.76
N THR A 136 -4.23 21.93 -15.51
CA THR A 136 -3.13 22.61 -16.21
C THR A 136 -2.32 23.55 -15.30
N LYS A 137 -3.00 24.35 -14.48
CA LYS A 137 -2.43 25.41 -13.63
C LYS A 137 -2.56 25.13 -12.13
N GLY A 138 -3.60 24.41 -11.69
CA GLY A 138 -3.85 24.10 -10.29
C GLY A 138 -2.69 23.33 -9.63
N SER A 139 -2.29 23.74 -8.42
CA SER A 139 -1.22 23.11 -7.65
C SER A 139 -1.48 23.35 -6.17
N GLY A 140 -1.64 22.29 -5.37
CA GLY A 140 -2.06 22.39 -3.95
C GLY A 140 -3.53 22.77 -3.73
N ILE A 141 -4.17 23.44 -4.71
CA ILE A 141 -5.59 23.78 -4.72
C ILE A 141 -6.43 22.51 -4.65
N SER A 142 -7.41 22.49 -3.75
CA SER A 142 -8.37 21.38 -3.58
C SER A 142 -9.78 21.95 -3.72
N TYR A 143 -10.52 21.55 -4.75
CA TYR A 143 -11.90 21.98 -4.92
C TYR A 143 -12.81 21.37 -3.83
N LYS A 144 -13.79 22.14 -3.35
CA LYS A 144 -14.73 21.72 -2.30
C LYS A 144 -16.10 21.28 -2.84
N GLY A 145 -16.22 21.05 -4.15
CA GLY A 145 -17.41 20.44 -4.72
C GLY A 145 -17.62 19.02 -4.22
N SER A 146 -18.89 18.63 -4.08
CA SER A 146 -19.29 17.29 -3.67
C SER A 146 -18.85 16.25 -4.71
N GLY A 147 -17.92 15.36 -4.34
CA GLY A 147 -17.55 14.17 -5.11
C GLY A 147 -16.15 14.20 -5.74
N SER A 148 -15.52 15.36 -5.96
CA SER A 148 -14.21 15.45 -6.62
C SER A 148 -13.04 15.18 -5.65
N GLY A 149 -12.84 13.91 -5.28
CA GLY A 149 -11.75 13.44 -4.40
C GLY A 149 -10.33 13.46 -5.02
N GLY A 150 -10.04 14.43 -5.90
CA GLY A 150 -8.84 14.45 -6.75
C GLY A 150 -7.51 14.61 -5.98
N SER A 151 -6.43 14.19 -6.63
CA SER A 151 -5.06 14.52 -6.20
C SER A 151 -4.87 16.05 -6.23
N LYS A 152 -3.97 16.60 -5.38
CA LYS A 152 -3.80 18.06 -5.19
C LYS A 152 -3.05 18.77 -6.34
N GLY A 153 -3.39 18.45 -7.59
CA GLY A 153 -2.60 18.82 -8.77
C GLY A 153 -1.26 18.06 -8.86
N ILE A 154 -1.16 16.90 -8.19
CA ILE A 154 0.06 16.07 -8.13
C ILE A 154 0.11 15.13 -9.34
N GLY A 155 -1.01 14.49 -9.66
CA GLY A 155 -1.13 13.47 -10.70
C GLY A 155 -0.67 13.90 -12.10
N LYS A 156 -0.86 15.17 -12.47
CA LYS A 156 -0.36 15.76 -13.74
C LYS A 156 1.14 15.60 -13.98
N ASN A 157 1.92 15.33 -12.93
CA ASN A 157 3.35 15.04 -13.08
C ASN A 157 3.62 13.69 -13.75
N ALA A 158 2.68 12.74 -13.70
CA ALA A 158 2.80 11.44 -14.35
C ALA A 158 2.98 11.58 -15.87
N ALA A 159 2.21 12.48 -16.52
CA ALA A 159 2.42 12.81 -17.94
C ALA A 159 3.78 13.51 -18.18
N ILE A 160 4.21 14.37 -17.25
CA ILE A 160 5.45 15.16 -17.38
C ILE A 160 6.71 14.28 -17.23
N VAL A 161 6.77 13.32 -16.30
CA VAL A 161 7.96 12.45 -16.13
C VAL A 161 8.20 11.51 -17.32
N ASN A 162 7.20 11.29 -18.16
CA ASN A 162 7.32 10.50 -19.39
C ASN A 162 7.88 11.31 -20.57
N SER A 163 8.00 12.64 -20.44
CA SER A 163 8.62 13.52 -21.43
C SER A 163 10.11 13.73 -21.13
N ASN A 164 10.98 13.40 -22.08
CA ASN A 164 12.42 13.74 -22.00
C ASN A 164 12.69 15.26 -22.04
N ILE A 165 11.66 16.08 -22.26
CA ILE A 165 11.72 17.55 -22.22
C ILE A 165 10.66 18.15 -21.27
N ASN A 166 10.17 17.37 -20.29
CA ASN A 166 9.17 17.75 -19.28
C ASN A 166 7.96 18.54 -19.84
N THR A 167 7.54 18.26 -21.08
CA THR A 167 6.57 19.08 -21.81
C THR A 167 5.38 18.25 -22.27
N VAL A 168 4.17 18.73 -21.97
CA VAL A 168 2.89 18.10 -22.28
C VAL A 168 1.93 19.16 -22.84
N PHE A 169 1.21 18.86 -23.90
CA PHE A 169 0.05 19.67 -24.31
C PHE A 169 -1.23 18.97 -23.85
N TYR A 170 -2.10 19.73 -23.18
CA TYR A 170 -3.44 19.30 -22.81
C TYR A 170 -4.43 19.97 -23.75
N SER A 171 -5.21 19.18 -24.48
CA SER A 171 -6.31 19.63 -25.33
C SER A 171 -7.61 18.99 -24.87
N THR A 172 -8.74 19.66 -25.08
CA THR A 172 -10.07 19.15 -24.70
C THR A 172 -11.11 19.47 -25.78
N TYR A 173 -12.09 18.59 -25.89
CA TYR A 173 -13.40 18.87 -26.49
C TYR A 173 -14.44 18.37 -25.49
N ASN A 174 -15.06 19.30 -24.75
CA ASN A 174 -15.90 18.94 -23.61
C ASN A 174 -17.39 18.80 -23.98
N LYS A 175 -18.18 18.28 -23.04
CA LYS A 175 -19.63 18.06 -23.17
C LYS A 175 -20.45 19.32 -23.50
N ASP A 176 -19.91 20.49 -23.19
CA ASP A 176 -20.51 21.81 -23.42
C ASP A 176 -20.05 22.37 -24.80
N GLU A 177 -19.54 21.47 -25.65
CA GLU A 177 -18.99 21.65 -27.01
C GLU A 177 -17.77 22.57 -27.12
N GLU A 178 -17.18 22.99 -25.99
CA GLU A 178 -15.99 23.83 -25.96
C GLU A 178 -14.74 23.08 -26.42
N ARG A 179 -13.91 23.71 -27.26
CA ARG A 179 -12.60 23.22 -27.70
C ARG A 179 -11.48 24.17 -27.27
N GLY A 180 -10.36 23.61 -26.83
CA GLY A 180 -9.15 24.41 -26.60
C GLY A 180 -7.98 23.62 -26.01
N TYR A 181 -6.80 24.22 -26.04
CA TYR A 181 -5.57 23.61 -25.54
C TYR A 181 -4.63 24.59 -24.82
N ILE A 182 -3.71 24.02 -24.05
CA ILE A 182 -2.56 24.72 -23.47
C ILE A 182 -1.35 23.79 -23.40
N GLY A 183 -0.18 24.28 -23.81
CA GLY A 183 1.09 23.59 -23.57
C GLY A 183 1.60 23.90 -22.18
N VAL A 184 2.13 22.90 -21.45
CA VAL A 184 2.73 23.04 -20.12
C VAL A 184 4.10 22.41 -20.12
N SER A 185 5.13 23.15 -19.70
CA SER A 185 6.50 22.65 -19.59
C SER A 185 7.06 22.93 -18.19
N LYS A 186 7.58 21.89 -17.51
CA LYS A 186 8.24 22.02 -16.20
C LYS A 186 9.75 22.10 -16.36
N LEU A 187 10.30 23.26 -16.03
CA LEU A 187 11.71 23.60 -16.12
C LEU A 187 12.28 23.83 -14.70
N ARG A 188 13.48 24.40 -14.61
CA ARG A 188 13.97 25.02 -13.37
C ARG A 188 13.95 26.54 -13.48
N SER A 189 14.11 27.26 -12.37
CA SER A 189 14.25 28.72 -12.40
C SER A 189 15.52 29.15 -13.14
N ALA A 190 15.39 30.01 -14.15
CA ALA A 190 16.51 30.58 -14.92
C ALA A 190 16.42 32.11 -14.95
N PRO A 191 17.54 32.86 -15.00
CA PRO A 191 17.53 34.32 -15.07
C PRO A 191 16.78 34.84 -16.30
N ILE A 192 16.02 35.91 -16.13
CA ILE A 192 15.31 36.57 -17.22
C ILE A 192 16.22 37.64 -17.84
N PRO A 193 16.53 37.59 -19.15
CA PRO A 193 17.35 38.60 -19.81
C PRO A 193 16.77 40.02 -19.63
N GLY A 194 17.59 40.94 -19.12
CA GLY A 194 17.18 42.32 -18.81
C GLY A 194 16.28 42.49 -17.58
N GLY A 195 15.89 41.42 -16.88
CA GLY A 195 14.96 41.45 -15.75
C GLY A 195 15.57 41.77 -14.39
N ASP A 196 16.70 42.47 -14.33
CA ASP A 196 17.40 42.90 -13.09
C ASP A 196 17.40 41.88 -11.94
N GLY A 197 17.87 40.66 -12.20
CA GLY A 197 17.96 39.58 -11.22
C GLY A 197 16.72 38.69 -11.06
N LEU A 198 15.57 39.05 -11.67
CA LEU A 198 14.40 38.19 -11.78
C LEU A 198 14.73 36.86 -12.48
N LYS A 199 14.01 35.81 -12.09
CA LYS A 199 14.12 34.44 -12.61
C LYS A 199 12.75 33.92 -13.00
N THR A 200 12.68 32.86 -13.80
CA THR A 200 11.44 32.12 -14.06
C THR A 200 11.00 31.29 -12.85
N GLN A 201 9.72 30.94 -12.73
CA GLN A 201 9.21 30.04 -11.68
C GLN A 201 9.42 28.54 -11.95
N GLY A 202 10.23 28.16 -12.94
CA GLY A 202 10.39 26.74 -13.33
C GLY A 202 9.17 26.14 -14.04
N ILE A 203 8.26 26.95 -14.56
CA ILE A 203 7.14 26.49 -15.39
C ILE A 203 6.89 27.45 -16.56
N ALA A 204 6.55 26.93 -17.73
CA ALA A 204 6.19 27.70 -18.91
C ALA A 204 4.90 27.18 -19.54
N TYR A 205 4.14 28.08 -20.18
CA TYR A 205 2.84 27.79 -20.79
C TYR A 205 2.80 28.23 -22.25
N TYR A 206 2.56 27.31 -23.19
CA TYR A 206 2.24 27.66 -24.57
C TYR A 206 0.77 28.09 -24.63
N SER A 207 0.55 29.37 -24.95
CA SER A 207 -0.68 30.08 -24.58
C SER A 207 -1.04 31.15 -25.61
N SER A 208 -2.29 31.60 -25.60
CA SER A 208 -2.77 32.69 -26.47
C SER A 208 -2.13 34.03 -26.09
N ASN A 209 -2.10 34.37 -24.79
CA ASN A 209 -1.76 35.72 -24.34
C ASN A 209 -0.97 35.79 -23.03
N GLU A 210 -0.66 37.01 -22.57
CA GLU A 210 0.21 37.25 -21.41
C GLU A 210 -0.34 36.76 -20.07
N LYS A 211 -1.66 36.61 -19.94
CA LYS A 211 -2.29 35.94 -18.77
C LYS A 211 -2.11 34.42 -18.81
N LYS A 212 -1.53 33.89 -19.90
CA LYS A 212 -1.34 32.47 -20.19
C LYS A 212 -2.68 31.72 -20.34
N GLU A 213 -3.70 32.40 -20.86
CA GLU A 213 -4.99 31.79 -21.20
C GLU A 213 -4.81 30.71 -22.30
N PRO A 214 -5.70 29.71 -22.37
CA PRO A 214 -5.64 28.67 -23.40
C PRO A 214 -5.86 29.24 -24.81
N ILE A 215 -5.58 28.40 -25.81
CA ILE A 215 -5.85 28.68 -27.22
C ILE A 215 -7.14 27.93 -27.58
N LEU A 216 -8.17 28.66 -27.97
CA LEU A 216 -9.54 28.14 -28.17
C LEU A 216 -9.71 27.56 -29.59
N GLU A 217 -8.92 26.52 -29.87
CA GLU A 217 -8.83 25.81 -31.14
C GLU A 217 -8.63 24.30 -30.88
N GLU A 218 -8.79 23.44 -31.88
CA GLU A 218 -8.42 22.02 -31.76
C GLU A 218 -6.89 21.85 -31.90
N PHE A 219 -6.28 20.99 -31.07
CA PHE A 219 -4.84 20.72 -31.12
C PHE A 219 -4.53 19.46 -31.94
N THR A 220 -4.18 19.67 -33.21
CA THR A 220 -3.73 18.60 -34.11
C THR A 220 -2.21 18.56 -34.18
N LEU A 221 -1.59 17.59 -33.49
CA LEU A 221 -0.17 17.27 -33.62
C LEU A 221 0.07 15.86 -34.16
N ASP A 222 -0.80 14.91 -33.79
CA ASP A 222 -0.90 13.60 -34.44
C ASP A 222 -1.73 13.76 -35.73
N THR A 223 -1.08 13.64 -36.89
CA THR A 223 -1.74 13.81 -38.19
C THR A 223 -2.61 12.63 -38.60
N GLU A 224 -2.55 11.50 -37.88
CA GLU A 224 -3.48 10.37 -38.07
C GLU A 224 -4.75 10.51 -37.22
N PHE A 225 -4.91 11.62 -36.48
CA PHE A 225 -6.01 11.83 -35.54
C PHE A 225 -6.75 13.15 -35.76
N THR A 226 -8.06 13.11 -35.54
CA THR A 226 -8.97 14.27 -35.45
C THR A 226 -10.13 13.83 -34.56
N ARG A 227 -10.65 14.71 -33.69
CA ARG A 227 -11.70 14.32 -32.75
C ARG A 227 -13.09 14.60 -33.35
N GLU A 228 -13.81 13.53 -33.68
CA GLU A 228 -15.16 13.63 -34.25
C GLU A 228 -16.14 14.38 -33.34
N GLU A 229 -17.16 14.99 -33.94
CA GLU A 229 -18.20 15.73 -33.24
C GLU A 229 -19.01 14.82 -32.30
N GLY A 230 -19.29 15.30 -31.08
CA GLY A 230 -19.94 14.50 -30.02
C GLY A 230 -19.07 13.46 -29.30
N ASN A 231 -17.84 13.18 -29.79
CA ASN A 231 -16.85 12.30 -29.13
C ASN A 231 -16.01 13.06 -28.09
N TYR A 232 -16.70 13.54 -27.06
CA TYR A 232 -16.14 14.34 -25.97
C TYR A 232 -15.02 13.61 -25.20
N GLY A 233 -14.07 14.39 -24.71
CA GLY A 233 -12.91 13.95 -23.94
C GLY A 233 -11.71 14.88 -24.05
N THR A 234 -10.54 14.34 -23.73
CA THR A 234 -9.28 15.02 -23.49
C THR A 234 -8.17 14.35 -24.29
N ASP A 235 -7.21 15.13 -24.76
CA ASP A 235 -6.02 14.64 -25.47
C ASP A 235 -4.75 15.16 -24.77
N VAL A 236 -3.98 14.24 -24.20
CA VAL A 236 -2.73 14.51 -23.48
C VAL A 236 -1.55 14.12 -24.36
N TYR A 237 -0.87 15.11 -24.93
CA TYR A 237 0.26 14.93 -25.83
C TYR A 237 1.58 15.10 -25.09
N ILE A 238 2.23 13.97 -24.76
CA ILE A 238 3.53 13.93 -24.07
C ILE A 238 4.64 14.07 -25.12
N ILE A 239 5.30 15.23 -25.14
CA ILE A 239 6.26 15.62 -26.17
C ILE A 239 7.65 15.09 -25.82
N GLY A 240 8.37 14.47 -26.75
CA GLY A 240 9.67 13.84 -26.47
C GLY A 240 9.55 12.58 -25.59
N PHE A 241 8.47 11.81 -25.78
CA PHE A 241 8.13 10.64 -24.97
C PHE A 241 9.26 9.59 -24.94
N ASN A 242 9.53 9.00 -23.76
CA ASN A 242 10.62 8.06 -23.55
C ASN A 242 10.29 6.62 -23.98
N ALA A 243 10.15 6.36 -25.27
CA ALA A 243 9.99 5.01 -25.84
C ALA A 243 11.30 4.20 -25.92
N GLU A 244 12.19 4.29 -24.92
CA GLU A 244 13.41 3.46 -24.81
C GLU A 244 13.17 2.15 -24.00
N THR A 245 11.98 1.97 -23.43
CA THR A 245 11.53 0.82 -22.62
C THR A 245 10.42 0.02 -23.32
N ASP A 246 10.00 -1.12 -22.73
CA ASP A 246 8.79 -1.88 -23.11
C ASP A 246 7.49 -1.18 -22.70
N TRP A 247 7.41 0.14 -22.90
CA TRP A 247 6.38 1.04 -22.37
C TRP A 247 4.94 0.54 -22.58
N ARG A 248 4.63 -0.07 -23.73
CA ARG A 248 3.30 -0.66 -24.01
C ARG A 248 2.91 -1.69 -22.95
N TRP A 249 3.81 -2.62 -22.65
CA TRP A 249 3.58 -3.68 -21.67
C TRP A 249 3.66 -3.16 -20.23
N SER A 250 4.47 -2.13 -19.95
CA SER A 250 4.40 -1.41 -18.68
C SER A 250 2.97 -0.84 -18.46
N ILE A 251 2.44 -0.10 -19.43
CA ILE A 251 1.08 0.46 -19.40
C ILE A 251 0.03 -0.65 -19.29
N ILE A 252 0.03 -1.65 -20.17
CA ILE A 252 -0.92 -2.77 -20.16
C ILE A 252 -0.90 -3.49 -18.80
N SER A 253 0.29 -3.81 -18.28
CA SER A 253 0.39 -4.49 -16.98
C SER A 253 -0.20 -3.68 -15.84
N LYS A 254 -0.07 -2.35 -15.89
CA LYS A 254 -0.64 -1.47 -14.88
C LYS A 254 -2.14 -1.31 -15.00
N LEU A 255 -2.68 -1.27 -16.21
CA LEU A 255 -4.11 -1.28 -16.47
C LEU A 255 -4.76 -2.57 -15.97
N LEU A 256 -4.16 -3.72 -16.30
CA LEU A 256 -4.56 -5.03 -15.77
C LEU A 256 -4.46 -5.10 -14.24
N GLU A 257 -3.45 -4.48 -13.62
CA GLU A 257 -3.34 -4.44 -12.17
C GLU A 257 -4.38 -3.54 -11.50
N SER A 258 -4.71 -2.40 -12.13
CA SER A 258 -5.48 -1.30 -11.52
C SER A 258 -6.98 -1.36 -11.81
N PHE A 259 -7.38 -1.87 -12.99
CA PHE A 259 -8.73 -1.70 -13.54
C PHE A 259 -9.34 -3.01 -14.09
N MET A 260 -8.87 -4.18 -13.64
CA MET A 260 -9.35 -5.50 -14.11
C MET A 260 -10.88 -5.62 -14.07
N VAL A 261 -11.54 -5.12 -13.01
CA VAL A 261 -12.99 -5.15 -12.89
C VAL A 261 -13.66 -4.19 -13.89
N ALA A 262 -13.16 -2.96 -14.08
CA ALA A 262 -13.69 -2.05 -15.09
C ALA A 262 -13.64 -2.64 -16.51
N ILE A 263 -12.57 -3.39 -16.82
CA ILE A 263 -12.42 -4.10 -18.10
C ILE A 263 -13.41 -5.29 -18.18
N LYS A 264 -13.57 -6.07 -17.10
CA LYS A 264 -14.47 -7.23 -17.03
C LYS A 264 -15.96 -6.86 -17.04
N GLU A 265 -16.34 -5.72 -16.47
CA GLU A 265 -17.71 -5.16 -16.54
C GLU A 265 -17.95 -4.30 -17.78
N GLU A 266 -17.00 -4.26 -18.73
CA GLU A 266 -17.09 -3.51 -20.01
C GLU A 266 -17.27 -1.99 -19.85
N THR A 267 -16.95 -1.43 -18.67
CA THR A 267 -16.97 0.02 -18.42
C THR A 267 -15.66 0.71 -18.84
N LEU A 268 -14.60 -0.06 -19.11
CA LEU A 268 -13.33 0.45 -19.61
C LEU A 268 -12.78 -0.43 -20.74
N VAL A 269 -12.52 0.18 -21.91
CA VAL A 269 -11.70 -0.42 -22.99
C VAL A 269 -10.49 0.48 -23.24
N VAL A 270 -9.33 -0.11 -23.42
CA VAL A 270 -8.08 0.63 -23.69
C VAL A 270 -7.39 0.10 -24.95
N GLU A 271 -6.84 0.99 -25.77
CA GLU A 271 -5.99 0.65 -26.91
C GLU A 271 -4.58 1.20 -26.67
N VAL A 272 -3.55 0.36 -26.87
CA VAL A 272 -2.13 0.70 -26.65
C VAL A 272 -1.36 0.38 -27.94
N ASP A 273 -1.23 1.39 -28.80
CA ASP A 273 -0.93 1.29 -30.23
C ASP A 273 -1.80 0.28 -30.99
N ASP A 274 -1.34 -0.97 -31.09
CA ASP A 274 -1.95 -2.08 -31.81
C ASP A 274 -2.59 -3.13 -30.87
N ILE A 275 -2.41 -2.98 -29.55
CA ILE A 275 -2.90 -3.92 -28.54
C ILE A 275 -4.18 -3.38 -27.90
N VAL A 276 -5.30 -4.08 -28.11
CA VAL A 276 -6.57 -3.81 -27.42
C VAL A 276 -6.59 -4.53 -26.07
N VAL A 277 -6.96 -3.81 -25.01
CA VAL A 277 -7.25 -4.31 -23.66
C VAL A 277 -8.75 -4.17 -23.43
N SER A 278 -9.48 -5.26 -23.66
CA SER A 278 -10.90 -5.43 -23.41
C SER A 278 -11.15 -6.81 -22.81
N LYS A 279 -12.37 -7.06 -22.33
CA LYS A 279 -12.81 -8.35 -21.76
C LYS A 279 -12.49 -9.55 -22.65
N GLU A 280 -12.63 -9.38 -23.96
CA GLU A 280 -12.39 -10.41 -24.98
C GLU A 280 -10.90 -10.71 -25.15
N THR A 281 -10.02 -9.72 -24.93
CA THR A 281 -8.56 -9.88 -25.09
C THR A 281 -7.85 -10.28 -23.80
N LEU A 282 -8.48 -10.11 -22.63
CA LEU A 282 -7.92 -10.52 -21.33
C LEU A 282 -7.32 -11.93 -21.33
N PRO A 283 -7.97 -13.00 -21.84
CA PRO A 283 -7.40 -14.36 -21.80
C PRO A 283 -6.05 -14.47 -22.52
N THR A 284 -5.88 -13.73 -23.62
CA THR A 284 -4.64 -13.67 -24.40
C THR A 284 -3.59 -12.81 -23.70
N LEU A 285 -3.95 -11.62 -23.21
CA LEU A 285 -3.03 -10.71 -22.54
C LEU A 285 -2.46 -11.30 -21.24
N ILE A 286 -3.30 -12.02 -20.49
CA ILE A 286 -2.94 -12.67 -19.22
C ILE A 286 -2.00 -13.85 -19.44
N THR A 287 -2.04 -14.50 -20.61
CA THR A 287 -1.14 -15.61 -20.97
C THR A 287 0.11 -15.18 -21.74
N ASP A 288 0.22 -13.91 -22.16
CA ASP A 288 1.38 -13.42 -22.93
C ASP A 288 2.69 -13.43 -22.12
N SER A 289 3.75 -13.94 -22.76
CA SER A 289 5.11 -13.94 -22.26
C SER A 289 5.65 -12.54 -21.87
N ASN A 290 5.19 -11.49 -22.54
CA ASN A 290 5.60 -10.11 -22.31
C ASN A 290 5.07 -9.55 -20.99
N LEU A 291 3.82 -9.89 -20.60
CA LEU A 291 3.27 -9.54 -19.30
C LEU A 291 4.18 -10.10 -18.18
N ARG A 292 4.53 -11.38 -18.28
CA ARG A 292 5.46 -12.03 -17.34
C ARG A 292 6.87 -11.43 -17.36
N ARG A 293 7.31 -10.89 -18.50
CA ARG A 293 8.62 -10.27 -18.70
C ARG A 293 8.74 -8.91 -18.02
N VAL A 294 7.69 -8.06 -18.09
CA VAL A 294 7.70 -6.73 -17.44
C VAL A 294 7.36 -6.79 -15.95
N CYS A 295 6.36 -7.57 -15.54
CA CYS A 295 5.85 -7.54 -14.17
C CYS A 295 6.80 -8.13 -13.10
N GLY A 296 7.74 -8.99 -13.52
CA GLY A 296 8.44 -9.86 -12.59
C GLY A 296 7.47 -10.77 -11.80
N LYS A 297 7.96 -11.44 -10.74
CA LYS A 297 7.18 -12.51 -10.09
C LYS A 297 5.95 -12.05 -9.32
N ARG A 298 6.04 -10.93 -8.60
CA ARG A 298 4.97 -10.49 -7.68
C ARG A 298 3.78 -9.91 -8.45
N LEU A 299 4.01 -8.86 -9.23
CA LEU A 299 2.95 -8.19 -9.99
C LEU A 299 2.28 -9.16 -10.97
N PHE A 300 3.02 -10.07 -11.60
CA PHE A 300 2.44 -11.10 -12.46
C PHE A 300 1.44 -11.97 -11.69
N ARG A 301 1.83 -12.57 -10.55
CA ARG A 301 0.90 -13.35 -9.72
C ARG A 301 -0.28 -12.52 -9.21
N ASP A 302 -0.02 -11.29 -8.77
CA ASP A 302 -1.05 -10.38 -8.24
C ASP A 302 -2.03 -9.90 -9.36
N ILE A 303 -1.68 -10.07 -10.65
CA ILE A 303 -2.57 -9.93 -11.82
C ILE A 303 -3.29 -11.26 -12.14
N GLN A 304 -2.56 -12.39 -12.22
CA GLN A 304 -3.13 -13.72 -12.46
C GLN A 304 -4.24 -14.05 -11.45
N ALA A 305 -4.01 -13.77 -10.16
CA ALA A 305 -4.99 -14.00 -9.10
C ALA A 305 -6.23 -13.11 -9.23
N GLN A 306 -6.12 -11.88 -9.77
CA GLN A 306 -7.27 -11.02 -10.04
C GLN A 306 -8.08 -11.50 -11.24
N TYR A 307 -7.42 -12.02 -12.28
CA TYR A 307 -8.10 -12.65 -13.41
C TYR A 307 -8.83 -13.94 -12.97
N ALA A 308 -8.14 -14.84 -12.28
CA ALA A 308 -8.73 -16.09 -11.77
C ALA A 308 -9.96 -15.84 -10.88
N LEU A 309 -9.93 -14.81 -10.04
CA LEU A 309 -11.06 -14.39 -9.20
C LEU A 309 -12.28 -13.85 -9.96
N LEU A 310 -12.16 -13.57 -11.26
CA LEU A 310 -13.22 -12.98 -12.08
C LEU A 310 -13.69 -13.88 -13.23
N PHE A 311 -12.95 -14.96 -13.53
CA PHE A 311 -13.15 -15.80 -14.71
C PHE A 311 -13.08 -17.32 -14.47
N ASP A 312 -12.65 -17.80 -13.30
CA ASP A 312 -12.62 -19.24 -13.00
C ASP A 312 -13.93 -19.71 -12.33
N ASP A 313 -14.42 -20.91 -12.68
CA ASP A 313 -15.71 -21.46 -12.21
C ASP A 313 -15.73 -21.89 -10.72
N ASP A 314 -14.57 -22.00 -10.07
CA ASP A 314 -14.39 -22.46 -8.67
C ASP A 314 -14.36 -21.31 -7.63
N VAL A 315 -14.69 -20.09 -8.06
CA VAL A 315 -14.72 -18.89 -7.22
C VAL A 315 -16.01 -18.84 -6.41
N ILE A 316 -15.89 -18.68 -5.08
CA ILE A 316 -17.03 -18.54 -4.18
C ILE A 316 -17.28 -17.04 -3.96
N GLN A 317 -18.42 -16.55 -4.48
CA GLN A 317 -18.88 -15.17 -4.31
C GLN A 317 -19.97 -15.08 -3.23
N LYS A 318 -19.92 -14.01 -2.42
CA LYS A 318 -20.98 -13.64 -1.47
C LYS A 318 -21.18 -12.12 -1.53
N LYS A 319 -22.43 -11.71 -1.76
CA LYS A 319 -22.87 -10.33 -1.55
C LYS A 319 -23.12 -10.12 -0.05
N ILE A 320 -22.63 -9.01 0.50
CA ILE A 320 -22.71 -8.68 1.91
C ILE A 320 -23.35 -7.29 2.06
N GLU A 321 -24.48 -7.23 2.75
CA GLU A 321 -25.14 -5.97 3.14
C GLU A 321 -24.43 -5.37 4.36
N LEU A 322 -24.13 -4.07 4.31
CA LEU A 322 -23.48 -3.31 5.37
C LEU A 322 -24.42 -2.24 5.96
N GLY A 323 -25.73 -2.46 5.85
CA GLY A 323 -26.78 -1.53 6.27
C GLY A 323 -26.75 -0.23 5.46
N GLU A 324 -26.81 0.92 6.15
CA GLU A 324 -26.80 2.26 5.54
C GLU A 324 -25.54 2.57 4.69
N LEU A 325 -24.48 1.76 4.82
CA LEU A 325 -23.26 1.90 4.00
C LEU A 325 -23.41 1.33 2.58
N GLY A 326 -24.46 0.55 2.32
CA GLY A 326 -24.71 -0.16 1.07
C GLY A 326 -24.21 -1.61 1.08
N GLU A 327 -24.01 -2.18 -0.10
CA GLU A 327 -23.58 -3.55 -0.32
C GLU A 327 -22.16 -3.66 -0.89
N ILE A 328 -21.52 -4.81 -0.67
CA ILE A 328 -20.25 -5.20 -1.29
C ILE A 328 -20.36 -6.61 -1.88
N ASP A 329 -19.65 -6.87 -2.97
CA ASP A 329 -19.45 -8.21 -3.51
C ASP A 329 -18.05 -8.71 -3.14
N VAL A 330 -17.96 -9.83 -2.43
CA VAL A 330 -16.69 -10.45 -2.05
C VAL A 330 -16.55 -11.80 -2.75
N LEU A 331 -15.40 -12.01 -3.40
CA LEU A 331 -15.06 -13.20 -4.18
C LEU A 331 -13.82 -13.86 -3.56
N VAL A 332 -13.85 -15.18 -3.40
CA VAL A 332 -12.75 -15.95 -2.79
C VAL A 332 -12.44 -17.20 -3.63
N LYS A 333 -11.18 -17.32 -4.05
CA LYS A 333 -10.66 -18.52 -4.73
C LYS A 333 -9.68 -19.26 -3.82
N LYS A 334 -9.90 -20.56 -3.66
CA LYS A 334 -9.01 -21.48 -2.94
C LYS A 334 -7.97 -22.07 -3.90
N TYR A 335 -6.84 -22.48 -3.37
CA TYR A 335 -5.79 -23.17 -4.12
C TYR A 335 -5.39 -24.43 -3.33
N ASP A 336 -4.97 -25.48 -4.02
CA ASP A 336 -4.42 -26.67 -3.37
C ASP A 336 -2.95 -26.44 -2.94
N ALA A 337 -2.32 -27.47 -2.37
CA ALA A 337 -0.90 -27.41 -2.00
C ALA A 337 0.04 -27.21 -3.22
N ASN A 338 -0.34 -27.68 -4.41
CA ASN A 338 0.47 -27.64 -5.63
C ASN A 338 0.46 -26.26 -6.30
N HIS A 339 -0.69 -25.57 -6.22
CA HIS A 339 -0.93 -24.25 -6.82
C HIS A 339 -0.78 -23.11 -5.79
N SER A 340 -0.29 -23.41 -4.59
CA SER A 340 -0.09 -22.46 -3.49
C SER A 340 0.82 -21.26 -3.84
N ASP A 341 1.76 -21.40 -4.79
CA ASP A 341 2.58 -20.28 -5.31
C ASP A 341 1.75 -19.21 -6.06
N SER A 342 0.54 -19.56 -6.54
CA SER A 342 -0.40 -18.62 -7.19
C SER A 342 -1.24 -17.82 -6.18
N ALA A 343 -1.33 -18.28 -4.93
CA ALA A 343 -2.12 -17.63 -3.89
C ALA A 343 -1.49 -16.28 -3.46
N THR A 344 -2.35 -15.28 -3.21
CA THR A 344 -1.95 -13.96 -2.71
C THR A 344 -2.14 -13.82 -1.20
N GLN A 345 -2.98 -14.68 -0.61
CA GLN A 345 -3.37 -14.75 0.81
C GLN A 345 -4.00 -13.44 1.36
N LYS A 346 -4.50 -12.60 0.45
CA LYS A 346 -4.97 -11.23 0.71
C LYS A 346 -6.27 -10.99 -0.05
N CYS A 347 -7.05 -10.00 0.40
CA CYS A 347 -8.17 -9.47 -0.35
C CYS A 347 -7.75 -8.21 -1.12
N VAL A 348 -8.05 -8.15 -2.42
CA VAL A 348 -7.92 -6.96 -3.26
C VAL A 348 -9.11 -6.04 -3.01
N LEU A 349 -8.88 -4.76 -2.70
CA LEU A 349 -9.95 -3.80 -2.41
C LEU A 349 -10.15 -2.87 -3.61
N ILE A 350 -11.34 -2.94 -4.21
CA ILE A 350 -11.73 -2.24 -5.44
C ILE A 350 -12.95 -1.38 -5.13
N ARG A 351 -12.92 -0.08 -5.51
CA ARG A 351 -14.05 0.84 -5.37
C ARG A 351 -14.61 1.28 -6.72
N TYR A 352 -15.88 1.67 -6.77
CA TYR A 352 -16.47 2.33 -7.93
C TYR A 352 -15.70 3.62 -8.30
N PRO A 353 -15.42 3.90 -9.59
CA PRO A 353 -15.79 3.16 -10.81
C PRO A 353 -14.78 2.05 -11.19
N TYR A 354 -14.67 1.04 -10.34
CA TYR A 354 -13.94 -0.22 -10.50
C TYR A 354 -12.41 -0.11 -10.58
N MET A 355 -11.86 0.80 -9.78
CA MET A 355 -10.42 0.96 -9.54
C MET A 355 -9.98 0.20 -8.28
N LYS A 356 -8.92 -0.61 -8.40
CA LYS A 356 -8.19 -1.20 -7.28
C LYS A 356 -7.40 -0.15 -6.54
N ILE A 357 -7.68 0.01 -5.24
CA ILE A 357 -6.90 0.89 -4.36
C ILE A 357 -5.72 0.12 -3.77
N LYS A 358 -6.00 -0.95 -3.01
CA LYS A 358 -4.97 -1.67 -2.25
C LYS A 358 -5.27 -3.16 -2.08
N MET A 359 -4.38 -3.86 -1.37
CA MET A 359 -4.64 -5.21 -0.87
C MET A 359 -4.59 -5.20 0.66
N THR A 360 -5.42 -6.02 1.33
CA THR A 360 -5.36 -6.19 2.78
C THR A 360 -4.01 -6.77 3.24
N ASP A 361 -3.76 -6.79 4.54
CA ASP A 361 -2.83 -7.75 5.13
C ASP A 361 -3.28 -9.20 4.91
N THR A 362 -2.37 -10.13 5.18
CA THR A 362 -2.62 -11.56 5.03
C THR A 362 -3.74 -12.00 5.99
N LEU A 363 -4.86 -12.49 5.44
CA LEU A 363 -6.04 -12.84 6.26
C LEU A 363 -5.99 -14.28 6.80
N SER A 364 -5.30 -15.17 6.10
CA SER A 364 -5.09 -16.57 6.50
C SER A 364 -3.75 -17.09 5.98
N LYS A 365 -3.19 -18.10 6.66
CA LYS A 365 -1.96 -18.82 6.24
C LYS A 365 -2.25 -19.92 5.20
N LEU A 366 -3.52 -20.26 5.00
CA LEU A 366 -3.93 -21.17 3.92
C LEU A 366 -3.79 -20.49 2.55
N PRO A 367 -3.60 -21.24 1.45
CA PRO A 367 -3.43 -20.67 0.13
C PRO A 367 -4.79 -20.29 -0.49
N PHE A 368 -5.11 -18.99 -0.46
CA PHE A 368 -6.28 -18.40 -1.09
C PHE A 368 -5.92 -17.08 -1.81
N SER A 369 -6.82 -16.57 -2.62
CA SER A 369 -6.85 -15.16 -3.05
C SER A 369 -8.29 -14.64 -2.89
N ALA A 370 -8.47 -13.36 -2.59
CA ALA A 370 -9.80 -12.76 -2.50
C ALA A 370 -9.85 -11.38 -3.18
N MET A 371 -11.06 -10.92 -3.50
CA MET A 371 -11.37 -9.60 -4.02
C MET A 371 -12.66 -9.09 -3.38
N CYS A 372 -12.70 -7.80 -3.05
CA CYS A 372 -13.89 -7.10 -2.61
C CYS A 372 -14.14 -5.94 -3.57
N ILE A 373 -15.32 -5.95 -4.18
CA ILE A 373 -15.82 -4.94 -5.10
C ILE A 373 -16.87 -4.12 -4.35
N ILE A 374 -16.59 -2.82 -4.21
CA ILE A 374 -17.48 -1.84 -3.58
C ILE A 374 -18.16 -1.06 -4.72
N GLY A 375 -19.49 -1.21 -4.84
CA GLY A 375 -20.31 -0.49 -5.82
C GLY A 375 -20.44 1.00 -5.52
N ASP A 376 -21.27 1.72 -6.28
CA ASP A 376 -21.48 3.15 -6.03
C ASP A 376 -22.45 3.37 -4.87
N ASN A 377 -21.93 3.67 -3.69
CA ASN A 377 -22.67 3.73 -2.43
C ASN A 377 -22.01 4.66 -1.39
N GLU A 378 -22.58 4.71 -0.19
CA GLU A 378 -22.04 5.52 0.91
C GLU A 378 -20.65 5.04 1.36
N LEU A 379 -20.37 3.73 1.37
CA LEU A 379 -19.03 3.21 1.65
C LEU A 379 -17.99 3.71 0.63
N ASN A 380 -18.30 3.67 -0.67
CA ASN A 380 -17.46 4.24 -1.74
C ASN A 380 -17.16 5.73 -1.47
N THR A 381 -18.21 6.51 -1.17
CA THR A 381 -18.12 7.95 -0.90
C THR A 381 -17.20 8.26 0.30
N LEU A 382 -17.37 7.54 1.41
CA LEU A 382 -16.55 7.70 2.61
C LEU A 382 -15.08 7.31 2.38
N LEU A 383 -14.82 6.23 1.65
CA LEU A 383 -13.46 5.76 1.37
C LEU A 383 -12.71 6.69 0.40
N ARG A 384 -13.39 7.21 -0.65
CA ARG A 384 -12.82 8.17 -1.60
C ARG A 384 -12.38 9.47 -0.91
N ALA A 385 -13.04 9.88 0.18
CA ALA A 385 -12.66 11.06 0.97
C ALA A 385 -11.31 10.91 1.70
N ILE A 386 -10.88 9.69 2.05
CA ILE A 386 -9.59 9.43 2.70
C ILE A 386 -8.50 8.92 1.74
N GLU A 387 -8.78 8.80 0.46
CA GLU A 387 -7.85 8.21 -0.51
C GLU A 387 -6.61 9.08 -0.80
N ASN A 388 -5.41 8.48 -0.78
CA ASN A 388 -4.16 9.23 -0.95
C ASN A 388 -3.97 9.74 -2.40
N PRO A 389 -3.08 10.73 -2.65
CA PRO A 389 -2.91 11.33 -3.98
C PRO A 389 -2.34 10.41 -5.09
N GLN A 390 -1.93 9.19 -4.75
CA GLN A 390 -1.52 8.13 -5.70
C GLN A 390 -2.65 7.10 -5.92
N HIS A 391 -3.74 7.24 -5.18
CA HIS A 391 -4.90 6.37 -5.17
C HIS A 391 -4.54 4.91 -4.83
N THR A 392 -3.56 4.72 -3.93
CA THR A 392 -2.99 3.43 -3.48
C THR A 392 -3.27 3.08 -2.02
N ASP A 393 -3.74 4.01 -1.19
CA ASP A 393 -4.12 3.74 0.21
C ASP A 393 -5.17 4.74 0.74
N TRP A 394 -5.70 4.46 1.94
CA TRP A 394 -6.72 5.24 2.64
C TRP A 394 -6.15 5.86 3.93
N GLU A 395 -5.83 7.14 3.85
CA GLU A 395 -5.19 7.95 4.88
C GLU A 395 -6.22 8.73 5.72
N PHE A 396 -6.68 8.14 6.83
CA PHE A 396 -7.64 8.79 7.75
C PHE A 396 -7.20 10.17 8.28
N ASN A 397 -5.92 10.56 8.13
CA ASN A 397 -5.43 11.88 8.53
C ASN A 397 -5.81 12.99 7.55
N ARG A 398 -6.29 12.66 6.34
CA ARG A 398 -6.92 13.64 5.42
C ARG A 398 -8.21 14.26 6.01
N LEU A 399 -8.82 13.60 7.00
CA LEU A 399 -10.00 14.07 7.74
C LEU A 399 -9.64 14.53 9.17
N ASN A 400 -8.45 15.09 9.41
CA ASN A 400 -8.10 15.62 10.74
C ASN A 400 -9.04 16.75 11.21
N ASP A 401 -9.53 17.54 10.26
CA ASP A 401 -10.38 18.71 10.53
C ASP A 401 -11.86 18.34 10.75
N ASP A 402 -12.32 17.21 10.19
CA ASP A 402 -13.66 16.65 10.41
C ASP A 402 -13.59 15.35 11.21
N LYS A 403 -13.70 15.51 12.53
CA LYS A 403 -13.58 14.40 13.49
C LYS A 403 -14.73 13.40 13.41
N GLU A 404 -15.95 13.84 13.08
CA GLU A 404 -17.11 12.94 13.01
C GLU A 404 -17.14 12.18 11.68
N LEU A 405 -16.80 12.81 10.55
CA LEU A 405 -16.61 12.09 9.29
C LEU A 405 -15.42 11.12 9.38
N LYS A 406 -14.31 11.49 10.04
CA LYS A 406 -13.19 10.59 10.32
C LYS A 406 -13.60 9.38 11.15
N LYS A 407 -14.49 9.56 12.13
CA LYS A 407 -15.04 8.51 13.00
C LYS A 407 -16.02 7.60 12.23
N LYS A 408 -16.95 8.16 11.45
CA LYS A 408 -17.85 7.41 10.55
C LYS A 408 -17.06 6.55 9.56
N THR A 409 -16.09 7.14 8.88
CA THR A 409 -15.25 6.46 7.90
C THR A 409 -14.38 5.36 8.52
N LYS A 410 -13.88 5.54 9.75
CA LYS A 410 -13.18 4.48 10.51
C LYS A 410 -14.10 3.32 10.90
N ALA A 411 -15.35 3.60 11.26
CA ALA A 411 -16.33 2.53 11.52
C ALA A 411 -16.66 1.76 10.23
N ALA A 412 -16.80 2.46 9.10
CA ALA A 412 -17.06 1.87 7.79
C ALA A 412 -15.92 0.98 7.28
N GLU A 413 -14.66 1.45 7.30
CA GLU A 413 -13.49 0.61 6.95
C GLU A 413 -13.35 -0.59 7.88
N ARG A 414 -13.63 -0.41 9.18
CA ARG A 414 -13.60 -1.50 10.14
C ARG A 414 -14.63 -2.57 9.77
N LEU A 415 -15.88 -2.18 9.53
CA LEU A 415 -16.95 -3.13 9.21
C LEU A 415 -16.61 -3.88 7.91
N LEU A 416 -16.23 -3.15 6.85
CA LEU A 416 -15.74 -3.71 5.58
C LEU A 416 -14.67 -4.81 5.80
N ARG A 417 -13.61 -4.48 6.53
CA ARG A 417 -12.49 -5.42 6.77
C ARG A 417 -12.91 -6.60 7.64
N ASP A 418 -13.69 -6.36 8.68
CA ASP A 418 -14.09 -7.39 9.63
C ASP A 418 -15.09 -8.38 8.93
N SER A 419 -16.00 -7.90 8.08
CA SER A 419 -16.87 -8.73 7.23
C SER A 419 -16.13 -9.51 6.12
N ILE A 420 -15.14 -8.90 5.45
CA ILE A 420 -14.27 -9.62 4.50
C ILE A 420 -13.54 -10.76 5.22
N ARG A 421 -13.02 -10.52 6.43
CA ARG A 421 -12.32 -11.55 7.21
C ARG A 421 -13.27 -12.68 7.60
N GLU A 422 -14.49 -12.38 8.02
CA GLU A 422 -15.50 -13.37 8.38
C GLU A 422 -15.82 -14.30 7.20
N PHE A 423 -16.18 -13.75 6.03
CA PHE A 423 -16.49 -14.56 4.85
C PHE A 423 -15.28 -15.34 4.31
N VAL A 424 -14.08 -14.76 4.31
CA VAL A 424 -12.86 -15.53 3.95
C VAL A 424 -12.65 -16.68 4.95
N THR A 425 -12.92 -16.49 6.24
CA THR A 425 -12.77 -17.56 7.24
C THR A 425 -13.83 -18.66 7.05
N GLU A 426 -15.08 -18.29 6.77
CA GLU A 426 -16.19 -19.19 6.39
C GLU A 426 -15.79 -20.08 5.20
N VAL A 427 -15.30 -19.48 4.10
CA VAL A 427 -14.88 -20.19 2.89
C VAL A 427 -13.68 -21.11 3.12
N MET A 428 -12.71 -20.72 3.97
CA MET A 428 -11.55 -21.56 4.28
C MET A 428 -11.85 -22.70 5.26
N LEU A 429 -13.03 -22.72 5.89
CA LEU A 429 -13.46 -23.77 6.81
C LEU A 429 -14.50 -24.73 6.22
N SER A 430 -15.21 -24.37 5.15
CA SER A 430 -16.31 -25.18 4.61
C SER A 430 -15.87 -26.56 4.07
N ASP A 431 -14.67 -26.66 3.52
CA ASP A 431 -14.18 -27.88 2.84
C ASP A 431 -13.78 -29.02 3.78
N SER A 432 -13.71 -28.81 5.11
CA SER A 432 -13.32 -29.86 6.06
C SER A 432 -14.44 -30.88 6.34
N SER A 433 -15.28 -31.17 5.34
CA SER A 433 -16.58 -31.84 5.47
C SER A 433 -16.82 -32.99 4.48
N GLU A 434 -15.84 -33.34 3.62
CA GLU A 434 -15.94 -34.57 2.80
C GLU A 434 -15.92 -35.84 3.67
N GLU A 435 -17.05 -36.55 3.70
CA GLU A 435 -17.18 -37.86 4.35
C GLU A 435 -16.46 -38.95 3.54
N THR A 436 -15.16 -39.12 3.75
CA THR A 436 -14.48 -40.32 3.24
C THR A 436 -14.63 -41.49 4.20
N ASP A 437 -15.47 -42.45 3.83
CA ASP A 437 -15.56 -43.77 4.44
C ASP A 437 -14.16 -44.44 4.53
N VAL A 438 -13.83 -44.97 5.70
CA VAL A 438 -12.51 -45.54 6.00
C VAL A 438 -12.61 -47.05 6.04
N PHE A 439 -12.54 -47.65 4.85
CA PHE A 439 -12.33 -49.10 4.67
C PHE A 439 -11.20 -49.59 5.60
N GLY A 440 -11.53 -50.54 6.48
CA GLY A 440 -10.62 -51.12 7.48
C GLY A 440 -10.83 -50.66 8.93
N ALA A 441 -11.67 -49.65 9.20
CA ALA A 441 -11.95 -49.20 10.57
C ALA A 441 -12.61 -50.27 11.48
N GLY A 442 -13.27 -51.27 10.89
CA GLY A 442 -13.98 -52.32 11.62
C GLY A 442 -13.11 -53.34 12.36
N GLU A 443 -11.84 -53.54 11.97
CA GLU A 443 -10.97 -54.56 12.57
C GLU A 443 -10.35 -54.15 13.93
N PHE A 444 -10.48 -52.86 14.32
CA PHE A 444 -9.87 -52.30 15.53
C PHE A 444 -10.87 -51.86 16.61
N LEU A 445 -12.16 -52.16 16.43
CA LEU A 445 -13.17 -51.98 17.47
C LEU A 445 -13.24 -53.23 18.38
N PRO A 446 -13.21 -53.09 19.72
CA PRO A 446 -13.43 -54.23 20.61
C PRO A 446 -14.87 -54.73 20.47
N SER A 447 -15.04 -56.03 20.26
CA SER A 447 -16.35 -56.65 20.06
C SER A 447 -17.17 -56.70 21.35
N THR A 448 -17.95 -55.65 21.61
CA THR A 448 -18.96 -55.61 22.68
C THR A 448 -20.31 -56.07 22.15
N GLU A 449 -20.87 -57.14 22.72
CA GLU A 449 -22.23 -57.57 22.41
C GLU A 449 -23.26 -56.57 22.97
N ASN A 450 -24.24 -56.23 22.13
CA ASN A 450 -25.43 -55.39 22.42
C ASN A 450 -25.19 -53.88 22.63
N GLY A 451 -25.72 -53.07 21.71
CA GLY A 451 -25.92 -51.63 21.88
C GLY A 451 -25.22 -50.77 20.82
N GLU A 452 -25.99 -50.22 19.87
CA GLU A 452 -25.47 -49.26 18.91
C GLU A 452 -25.15 -47.92 19.60
N VAL A 453 -23.90 -47.47 19.49
CA VAL A 453 -23.46 -46.14 19.93
C VAL A 453 -22.51 -45.56 18.87
N GLU A 454 -22.95 -44.54 18.13
CA GLU A 454 -22.10 -43.82 17.17
C GLU A 454 -21.00 -43.02 17.88
N ILE A 455 -19.81 -43.60 18.04
CA ILE A 455 -18.64 -42.87 18.53
C ILE A 455 -17.94 -42.19 17.34
N LYS A 456 -18.27 -40.92 17.07
CA LYS A 456 -17.66 -40.12 16.00
C LYS A 456 -16.20 -39.76 16.28
N VAL A 457 -15.29 -40.66 15.89
CA VAL A 457 -13.82 -40.47 16.01
C VAL A 457 -13.31 -39.52 14.93
N ARG A 458 -13.12 -38.24 15.28
CA ARG A 458 -12.46 -37.25 14.40
C ARG A 458 -10.98 -37.60 14.19
N THR A 459 -10.65 -38.15 13.03
CA THR A 459 -9.26 -38.36 12.60
C THR A 459 -8.86 -37.33 11.55
N ILE A 460 -7.87 -36.49 11.87
CA ILE A 460 -7.34 -35.49 10.92
C ILE A 460 -6.51 -36.20 9.86
N LYS A 461 -6.92 -36.11 8.59
CA LYS A 461 -6.03 -36.44 7.46
C LYS A 461 -4.85 -35.46 7.49
N LYS A 462 -3.65 -36.00 7.69
CA LYS A 462 -2.43 -35.28 7.31
C LYS A 462 -2.27 -35.46 5.81
N ASP A 463 -2.58 -34.41 5.05
CA ASP A 463 -1.98 -34.27 3.72
C ASP A 463 -0.46 -34.39 3.85
N ILE A 464 0.16 -35.09 2.91
CA ILE A 464 1.56 -35.48 3.00
C ILE A 464 2.42 -34.24 2.74
N VAL A 465 2.71 -33.51 3.83
CA VAL A 465 3.60 -32.35 3.85
C VAL A 465 4.94 -32.74 3.22
N HIS A 466 5.09 -32.41 1.94
CA HIS A 466 6.36 -32.48 1.26
C HIS A 466 7.27 -31.44 1.92
N THR A 467 8.16 -31.93 2.79
CA THR A 467 9.07 -31.11 3.57
C THR A 467 10.06 -30.43 2.63
N THR A 468 9.71 -29.21 2.22
CA THR A 468 10.59 -28.33 1.45
C THR A 468 11.94 -28.26 2.16
N LYS A 469 13.00 -28.66 1.45
CA LYS A 469 14.34 -28.86 2.05
C LYS A 469 14.73 -27.63 2.85
N VAL A 470 14.87 -27.79 4.17
CA VAL A 470 15.16 -26.72 5.12
C VAL A 470 16.29 -25.85 4.57
N ARG A 471 15.95 -24.61 4.20
CA ARG A 471 16.97 -23.60 3.90
C ARG A 471 17.80 -23.45 5.16
N LYS A 472 19.05 -23.92 5.12
CA LYS A 472 20.03 -23.65 6.18
C LYS A 472 20.15 -22.14 6.29
N ASN A 473 19.56 -21.56 7.33
CA ASN A 473 19.83 -20.17 7.70
C ASN A 473 21.34 -20.04 7.86
N LYS A 474 21.98 -19.27 6.98
CA LYS A 474 23.37 -18.87 7.19
C LYS A 474 23.39 -18.11 8.50
N SER A 475 24.15 -18.61 9.47
CA SER A 475 24.29 -17.97 10.77
C SER A 475 24.78 -16.54 10.58
N ALA A 476 23.94 -15.57 10.88
CA ALA A 476 24.39 -14.21 11.08
C ALA A 476 25.42 -14.24 12.22
N ALA A 477 26.64 -13.75 11.95
CA ALA A 477 27.64 -13.61 12.99
C ALA A 477 27.10 -12.65 14.06
N PRO A 478 27.32 -12.92 15.36
CA PRO A 478 26.88 -12.00 16.41
C PRO A 478 27.54 -10.64 16.19
N LYS A 479 26.75 -9.56 16.30
CA LYS A 479 27.33 -8.21 16.46
C LYS A 479 28.13 -8.22 17.77
N LYS A 480 29.27 -7.53 17.75
CA LYS A 480 30.28 -7.55 18.83
C LYS A 480 29.67 -7.37 20.22
N GLU A 481 30.25 -8.07 21.18
CA GLU A 481 30.11 -7.77 22.60
C GLU A 481 30.47 -6.30 22.87
N LYS A 482 29.68 -5.64 23.72
CA LYS A 482 30.14 -4.48 24.48
C LYS A 482 30.57 -5.01 25.85
N ASN A 483 31.88 -5.01 26.11
CA ASN A 483 32.36 -5.10 27.48
C ASN A 483 32.01 -3.79 28.18
N ASN A 484 31.44 -3.88 29.38
CA ASN A 484 31.45 -2.82 30.36
C ASN A 484 32.32 -3.32 31.52
N GLU A 485 33.52 -2.77 31.63
CA GLU A 485 34.34 -2.83 32.86
C GLU A 485 34.75 -1.38 33.18
N ASP A 486 34.67 -1.07 34.48
CA ASP A 486 35.32 0.01 35.24
C ASP A 486 35.03 1.50 34.89
N ASP A 487 34.06 2.04 35.64
CA ASP A 487 34.20 3.11 36.65
C ASP A 487 35.06 4.38 36.38
N GLU A 488 34.46 5.58 36.45
CA GLU A 488 34.63 6.52 37.58
C GLU A 488 33.95 7.91 37.37
N THR A 489 33.64 8.60 38.48
CA THR A 489 33.45 10.07 38.67
C THR A 489 32.36 10.88 37.91
N PHE A 490 31.17 10.95 38.53
CA PHE A 490 30.56 12.15 39.16
C PHE A 490 30.52 13.59 38.54
N VAL A 491 29.36 14.25 38.78
CA VAL A 491 29.08 15.71 39.01
C VAL A 491 28.58 16.62 37.84
N HIS A 492 27.33 17.11 38.00
CA HIS A 492 26.72 18.47 37.80
C HIS A 492 27.44 19.54 36.91
N GLU A 493 26.81 20.51 36.19
CA GLU A 493 25.42 20.99 35.92
C GLU A 493 25.48 22.23 34.95
N THR A 494 24.44 22.97 34.50
CA THR A 494 22.94 22.94 34.44
C THR A 494 22.50 23.67 33.13
N GLY A 495 21.21 23.62 32.71
CA GLY A 495 20.63 24.62 31.76
C GLY A 495 19.46 24.13 30.88
N ASP A 496 18.45 24.98 30.67
CA ASP A 496 17.18 24.63 29.98
C ASP A 496 17.09 25.01 28.48
N ILE A 497 16.52 24.07 27.71
CA ILE A 497 15.53 24.20 26.62
C ILE A 497 15.61 25.41 25.66
N THR A 498 15.89 25.10 24.38
CA THR A 498 15.08 25.57 23.22
C THR A 498 14.90 24.39 22.22
N ASP A 499 14.09 24.59 21.17
CA ASP A 499 13.31 23.55 20.46
C ASP A 499 13.98 22.93 19.20
N ASP A 500 13.22 22.09 18.49
CA ASP A 500 13.38 21.53 17.13
C ASP A 500 14.37 20.37 16.89
N GLY A 501 13.81 19.18 16.58
CA GLY A 501 14.57 18.01 16.11
C GLY A 501 13.77 16.69 16.10
N ASP A 502 12.89 16.49 15.11
CA ASP A 502 12.15 15.22 14.93
C ASP A 502 13.01 14.13 14.27
N ASP A 503 13.22 13.00 14.97
CA ASP A 503 13.35 11.69 14.31
C ASP A 503 13.11 10.51 15.29
N GLY A 504 12.28 9.54 14.91
CA GLY A 504 12.23 8.20 15.53
C GLY A 504 11.16 7.93 16.61
N LYS A 505 10.06 7.25 16.22
CA LYS A 505 9.05 6.72 17.17
C LYS A 505 9.60 5.62 18.10
N ALA A 506 9.58 5.87 19.40
CA ALA A 506 9.56 4.84 20.43
C ALA A 506 8.39 5.09 21.40
N THR A 507 7.43 4.16 21.48
CA THR A 507 6.26 4.28 22.37
C THR A 507 6.48 3.56 23.70
N GLY A 508 6.64 4.33 24.77
CA GLY A 508 6.64 3.80 26.14
C GLY A 508 6.73 4.95 27.15
N GLY A 509 5.66 5.20 27.90
CA GLY A 509 5.66 6.27 28.89
C GLY A 509 4.64 6.04 29.99
N ASN A 510 4.97 6.49 31.21
CA ASN A 510 3.98 6.87 32.23
C ASN A 510 4.61 7.55 33.46
N SER A 511 4.06 8.72 33.84
CA SER A 511 3.60 9.05 35.21
C SER A 511 4.63 9.20 36.38
N LYS A 512 4.45 10.02 37.44
CA LYS A 512 3.29 10.86 37.88
C LYS A 512 3.59 11.84 39.06
N THR A 513 3.04 13.07 39.03
CA THR A 513 2.48 13.89 40.18
C THR A 513 3.38 14.19 41.42
N PRO A 514 2.96 14.92 42.50
CA PRO A 514 1.68 15.60 42.89
C PRO A 514 1.85 17.14 43.14
N PRO A 515 0.94 17.94 43.79
CA PRO A 515 -0.31 17.63 44.51
C PRO A 515 -1.57 18.47 44.15
N ASN A 516 -2.59 18.41 45.02
CA ASN A 516 -4.05 18.61 44.81
C ASN A 516 -4.58 19.92 45.46
N PRO A 517 -5.85 20.37 45.22
CA PRO A 517 -6.98 19.88 46.04
C PRO A 517 -8.38 19.75 45.35
N ASN A 518 -8.98 18.56 45.52
CA ASN A 518 -10.37 18.18 45.93
C ASN A 518 -11.51 19.24 46.03
N PRO A 519 -12.82 18.86 45.99
CA PRO A 519 -13.38 17.56 46.44
C PRO A 519 -14.62 16.92 45.72
N TYR A 520 -14.96 15.69 46.13
CA TYR A 520 -16.25 14.93 46.00
C TYR A 520 -16.73 14.54 44.58
N ASP A 521 -17.43 13.41 44.34
CA ASP A 521 -18.11 12.45 45.24
C ASP A 521 -17.66 10.97 45.08
N GLU A 522 -18.14 10.11 45.99
CA GLU A 522 -17.89 8.67 46.19
C GLU A 522 -19.20 7.84 45.98
N PRO A 523 -19.30 6.51 46.26
CA PRO A 523 -18.30 5.43 46.28
C PRO A 523 -18.78 4.16 45.50
N ASN A 524 -17.94 3.12 45.41
CA ASN A 524 -18.29 1.86 46.09
C ASN A 524 -17.04 1.00 46.38
N ASP A 525 -16.97 0.48 47.60
CA ASP A 525 -15.90 -0.39 48.13
C ASP A 525 -16.48 -1.79 48.41
N GLN A 526 -15.62 -2.83 48.39
CA GLN A 526 -15.71 -3.88 49.40
C GLN A 526 -14.44 -4.72 49.58
N GLY A 527 -13.50 -4.19 50.37
CA GLY A 527 -12.70 -4.98 51.31
C GLY A 527 -11.31 -5.43 50.83
N GLY A 528 -10.28 -5.41 51.67
CA GLY A 528 -10.26 -4.94 53.07
C GLY A 528 -8.84 -4.79 53.62
N HIS A 529 -8.68 -3.99 54.68
CA HIS A 529 -7.37 -3.55 55.17
C HIS A 529 -6.58 -4.63 55.93
N GLY A 530 -5.25 -4.61 55.74
CA GLY A 530 -4.27 -5.18 56.64
C GLY A 530 -2.95 -4.44 56.49
N ALA A 531 -2.58 -3.61 57.47
CA ALA A 531 -1.34 -2.83 57.46
C ALA A 531 -0.39 -3.32 58.56
N THR A 532 0.82 -3.74 58.17
CA THR A 532 1.94 -3.99 59.07
C THR A 532 3.28 -3.62 58.42
N ASP A 533 4.20 -3.18 59.28
CA ASP A 533 5.57 -2.74 59.01
C ASP A 533 6.46 -3.66 58.17
N GLY A 534 7.56 -3.07 57.70
CA GLY A 534 8.87 -3.71 57.81
C GLY A 534 9.62 -3.86 56.48
N ASP A 535 10.88 -3.43 56.48
CA ASP A 535 11.79 -3.54 55.35
C ASP A 535 11.80 -4.94 54.72
N LYS A 536 11.43 -5.00 53.44
CA LYS A 536 11.72 -6.13 52.55
C LYS A 536 12.22 -5.57 51.22
N PRO A 537 13.35 -6.06 50.67
CA PRO A 537 13.82 -5.63 49.36
C PRO A 537 12.77 -5.96 48.30
N ILE A 538 12.39 -4.96 47.50
CA ILE A 538 11.38 -5.13 46.44
C ILE A 538 12.06 -5.83 45.26
N LEU A 539 12.07 -7.16 45.29
CA LEU A 539 12.58 -8.03 44.23
C LEU A 539 12.00 -7.65 42.86
N LYS A 540 12.86 -7.16 41.98
CA LYS A 540 12.51 -6.68 40.65
C LYS A 540 12.56 -7.83 39.65
N LYS A 541 11.44 -8.06 38.95
CA LYS A 541 11.36 -9.07 37.88
C LYS A 541 12.11 -8.59 36.63
N VAL A 542 13.09 -9.38 36.17
CA VAL A 542 13.94 -9.11 35.01
C VAL A 542 13.80 -10.26 33.99
N LYS A 543 13.52 -9.95 32.71
CA LYS A 543 13.45 -10.97 31.63
C LYS A 543 14.86 -11.39 31.22
N LEU A 544 15.15 -12.70 31.27
CA LEU A 544 16.45 -13.26 30.91
C LEU A 544 16.56 -13.45 29.39
N GLY A 545 17.33 -12.59 28.73
CA GLY A 545 17.60 -12.65 27.29
C GLY A 545 18.69 -13.66 26.90
N GLY A 546 18.73 -14.05 25.63
CA GLY A 546 19.88 -14.76 25.03
C GLY A 546 20.03 -16.26 25.36
N ILE A 547 19.28 -16.80 26.33
CA ILE A 547 19.34 -18.22 26.71
C ILE A 547 18.94 -19.11 25.53
N LYS A 548 19.82 -20.04 25.15
CA LYS A 548 19.53 -21.09 24.17
C LYS A 548 18.84 -22.26 24.86
N TYR A 549 17.57 -22.48 24.55
CA TYR A 549 16.77 -23.58 25.07
C TYR A 549 16.29 -24.53 23.97
N LYS A 550 15.74 -25.68 24.37
CA LYS A 550 14.90 -26.56 23.56
C LYS A 550 13.68 -26.95 24.38
N ASN A 551 12.48 -26.75 23.84
CA ASN A 551 11.27 -27.34 24.36
C ASN A 551 10.92 -28.56 23.50
N ILE A 552 10.59 -29.70 24.12
CA ILE A 552 10.44 -31.00 23.44
C ILE A 552 9.13 -31.63 23.90
N VAL A 553 8.25 -32.01 22.96
CA VAL A 553 7.04 -32.79 23.28
C VAL A 553 7.44 -34.21 23.68
N VAL A 554 6.95 -34.69 24.81
CA VAL A 554 7.21 -36.05 25.33
C VAL A 554 5.98 -36.94 25.16
N ASP A 555 4.79 -36.43 25.51
CA ASP A 555 3.50 -37.06 25.22
C ASP A 555 2.47 -35.96 24.98
N GLU A 556 2.01 -35.83 23.72
CA GLU A 556 1.03 -34.82 23.32
C GLU A 556 -0.35 -35.04 23.98
N LYS A 557 -0.78 -36.31 24.12
CA LYS A 557 -2.11 -36.67 24.66
C LYS A 557 -2.17 -36.48 26.18
N GLN A 558 -1.03 -36.58 26.87
CA GLN A 558 -0.90 -36.24 28.28
C GLN A 558 -0.49 -34.77 28.51
N GLY A 559 -0.16 -34.00 27.47
CA GLY A 559 0.29 -32.60 27.61
C GLY A 559 1.67 -32.47 28.27
N ARG A 560 2.57 -33.44 28.06
CA ARG A 560 3.87 -33.54 28.74
C ARG A 560 5.03 -33.11 27.86
N TYR A 561 5.93 -32.30 28.43
CA TYR A 561 7.00 -31.61 27.74
C TYR A 561 8.31 -31.61 28.55
N ASP A 562 9.42 -31.48 27.83
CA ASP A 562 10.79 -31.44 28.35
C ASP A 562 11.45 -30.10 27.95
N PHE A 563 11.54 -29.14 28.88
CA PHE A 563 12.23 -27.87 28.67
C PHE A 563 13.69 -27.98 29.11
N ARG A 564 14.62 -27.75 28.18
CA ARG A 564 16.06 -28.02 28.35
C ARG A 564 16.89 -26.79 28.03
N PHE A 565 17.67 -26.30 28.99
CA PHE A 565 18.51 -25.10 28.85
C PHE A 565 19.80 -25.20 29.68
N VAL A 566 20.67 -24.19 29.58
CA VAL A 566 21.83 -23.98 30.44
C VAL A 566 21.68 -22.59 31.07
N ALA A 567 21.86 -22.48 32.39
CA ALA A 567 21.65 -21.22 33.10
C ALA A 567 22.81 -20.23 32.83
N PRO A 568 22.53 -18.96 32.48
CA PRO A 568 23.56 -17.96 32.17
C PRO A 568 24.20 -17.32 33.41
N HIS A 569 23.47 -17.34 34.53
CA HIS A 569 23.79 -16.75 35.81
C HIS A 569 23.28 -17.66 36.93
N ASP A 570 23.74 -17.39 38.15
CA ASP A 570 23.12 -17.87 39.37
C ASP A 570 21.89 -16.99 39.67
N GLU A 571 20.77 -17.61 40.05
CA GLU A 571 19.52 -16.92 40.38
C GLU A 571 18.85 -17.65 41.56
N GLU A 572 18.46 -16.94 42.62
CA GLU A 572 17.77 -17.59 43.75
C GLU A 572 16.31 -17.94 43.39
N VAL A 573 15.66 -17.09 42.58
CA VAL A 573 14.27 -17.30 42.11
C VAL A 573 14.18 -17.00 40.62
N PHE A 574 14.31 -18.04 39.80
CA PHE A 574 13.96 -18.04 38.39
C PHE A 574 12.49 -18.42 38.20
N GLU A 575 11.81 -17.81 37.24
CA GLU A 575 10.42 -18.08 36.88
C GLU A 575 10.27 -18.38 35.38
N MET A 576 9.71 -19.55 35.06
CA MET A 576 9.34 -19.98 33.71
C MET A 576 7.83 -19.87 33.51
N GLU A 577 7.43 -19.03 32.54
CA GLU A 577 6.04 -18.80 32.13
C GLU A 577 5.86 -19.23 30.66
N LEU A 578 4.74 -19.90 30.35
CA LEU A 578 4.39 -20.29 28.98
C LEU A 578 3.27 -19.42 28.45
N LYS A 579 3.44 -18.94 27.22
CA LYS A 579 2.38 -18.29 26.46
C LYS A 579 2.14 -19.02 25.16
N MET A 580 0.92 -19.50 24.96
CA MET A 580 0.51 -20.07 23.68
C MET A 580 0.39 -18.95 22.65
N CYS A 581 1.07 -19.08 21.52
CA CYS A 581 0.93 -18.18 20.38
C CYS A 581 -0.29 -18.61 19.56
N GLY A 582 -1.24 -17.70 19.34
CA GLY A 582 -2.31 -17.88 18.37
C GLY A 582 -1.80 -17.76 16.92
N ASP A 583 -2.72 -17.67 15.97
CA ASP A 583 -2.37 -17.51 14.56
C ASP A 583 -1.92 -16.09 14.17
N ALA A 584 -2.25 -15.09 15.01
CA ALA A 584 -1.83 -13.69 14.92
C ALA A 584 -0.81 -13.32 16.02
N SER A 585 -0.74 -12.05 16.42
CA SER A 585 0.10 -11.57 17.53
C SER A 585 -0.41 -11.94 18.93
N ASP A 586 -1.54 -12.63 19.02
CA ASP A 586 -2.24 -12.90 20.28
C ASP A 586 -1.54 -13.98 21.10
N THR A 587 -1.23 -13.66 22.35
CA THR A 587 -0.60 -14.58 23.31
C THR A 587 -1.58 -14.94 24.43
N TYR A 588 -1.95 -16.21 24.53
CA TYR A 588 -2.80 -16.73 25.61
C TYR A 588 -1.91 -17.30 26.72
N ALA A 589 -2.28 -17.07 27.99
CA ALA A 589 -1.60 -17.72 29.10
C ALA A 589 -1.82 -19.25 29.04
N LEU A 590 -0.78 -20.03 29.34
CA LEU A 590 -0.85 -21.48 29.40
C LEU A 590 -0.33 -21.98 30.75
N GLU A 591 -1.18 -22.67 31.50
CA GLU A 591 -0.87 -23.11 32.85
C GLU A 591 -0.03 -24.39 32.84
N ILE A 592 1.09 -24.35 33.57
CA ILE A 592 1.84 -25.53 33.96
C ILE A 592 1.18 -26.09 35.24
N VAL A 593 0.79 -27.36 35.19
CA VAL A 593 0.02 -28.06 36.24
C VAL A 593 0.95 -28.87 37.14
N THR A 594 2.01 -29.46 36.58
CA THR A 594 3.09 -30.12 37.34
C THR A 594 4.43 -29.85 36.67
N ALA A 595 5.51 -29.82 37.45
CA ALA A 595 6.87 -29.63 36.96
C ALA A 595 7.88 -30.29 37.89
N GLU A 596 8.91 -30.92 37.31
CA GLU A 596 10.01 -31.54 38.05
C GLU A 596 11.36 -31.27 37.39
N VAL A 597 12.40 -31.18 38.23
CA VAL A 597 13.81 -31.09 37.83
C VAL A 597 14.58 -32.15 38.60
N SER A 598 15.36 -32.97 37.90
CA SER A 598 16.17 -34.06 38.48
C SER A 598 15.42 -35.12 39.32
N GLY A 599 14.09 -35.05 39.41
CA GLY A 599 13.24 -35.93 40.22
C GLY A 599 12.55 -35.22 41.40
N GLU A 600 12.93 -33.97 41.70
CA GLU A 600 12.28 -33.12 42.69
C GLU A 600 11.18 -32.28 42.02
N GLN A 601 10.03 -32.12 42.68
CA GLN A 601 8.95 -31.26 42.18
C GLN A 601 9.34 -29.78 42.36
N CYS A 602 9.09 -28.96 41.34
CA CYS A 602 9.31 -27.52 41.41
C CYS A 602 8.10 -26.81 42.03
N GLU A 603 8.31 -25.61 42.57
CA GLU A 603 7.20 -24.76 43.01
C GLU A 603 6.41 -24.26 41.79
N ILE A 604 5.07 -24.22 41.91
CA ILE A 604 4.18 -23.67 40.88
C ILE A 604 3.29 -22.61 41.50
N ILE A 605 3.36 -21.38 40.95
CA ILE A 605 2.53 -20.24 41.35
C ILE A 605 1.96 -19.62 40.07
N ASP A 606 0.64 -19.37 40.05
CA ASP A 606 -0.10 -18.81 38.91
C ASP A 606 0.16 -19.51 37.56
N GLY A 607 0.33 -20.84 37.61
CA GLY A 607 0.63 -21.69 36.44
C GLY A 607 2.07 -21.57 35.91
N LYS A 608 2.99 -20.99 36.69
CA LYS A 608 4.40 -20.74 36.34
C LYS A 608 5.32 -21.51 37.26
N VAL A 609 6.43 -22.02 36.73
CA VAL A 609 7.40 -22.82 37.50
C VAL A 609 8.44 -21.91 38.14
N ARG A 610 8.70 -22.10 39.43
CA ARG A 610 9.78 -21.44 40.17
C ARG A 610 10.80 -22.44 40.70
N MET A 611 12.07 -22.05 40.60
CA MET A 611 13.24 -22.82 41.04
C MET A 611 14.48 -21.91 41.13
N PRO A 612 15.49 -22.25 41.93
CA PRO A 612 16.82 -21.63 41.84
C PRO A 612 17.59 -22.13 40.60
N LEU A 613 18.58 -21.34 40.16
CA LEU A 613 19.54 -21.70 39.11
C LEU A 613 20.98 -21.45 39.56
N LYS A 614 21.91 -22.26 39.02
CA LYS A 614 23.36 -22.07 39.14
C LYS A 614 24.00 -21.91 37.77
N LYS A 615 24.93 -20.98 37.65
CA LYS A 615 25.58 -20.60 36.40
C LYS A 615 26.30 -21.78 35.74
N GLY A 616 25.96 -22.05 34.49
CA GLY A 616 26.55 -23.13 33.69
C GLY A 616 25.97 -24.52 33.96
N GLU A 617 25.13 -24.71 34.97
CA GLU A 617 24.38 -25.97 35.12
C GLU A 617 23.34 -26.12 34.01
N ARG A 618 23.07 -27.38 33.64
CA ARG A 618 22.14 -27.75 32.56
C ARG A 618 20.87 -28.34 33.15
N TYR A 619 19.77 -27.62 33.01
CA TYR A 619 18.47 -28.03 33.54
C TYR A 619 17.62 -28.76 32.50
N VAL A 620 16.80 -29.68 33.01
CA VAL A 620 15.74 -30.39 32.27
C VAL A 620 14.49 -30.32 33.16
N VAL A 621 13.65 -29.33 32.90
CA VAL A 621 12.34 -29.18 33.55
C VAL A 621 11.36 -30.05 32.77
N LYS A 622 10.94 -31.18 33.35
CA LYS A 622 9.83 -31.97 32.77
C LYS A 622 8.54 -31.42 33.34
N TYR A 623 7.58 -31.08 32.49
CA TYR A 623 6.37 -30.41 32.95
C TYR A 623 5.12 -30.86 32.17
N THR A 624 3.95 -30.65 32.79
CA THR A 624 2.64 -31.00 32.23
C THR A 624 1.77 -29.76 32.13
N THR A 625 1.11 -29.53 30.99
CA THR A 625 0.20 -28.39 30.79
C THR A 625 -1.26 -28.79 30.94
N ASN A 626 -2.13 -27.82 31.23
CA ASN A 626 -3.59 -28.04 31.26
C ASN A 626 -4.19 -28.49 29.91
N ARG A 627 -3.46 -28.32 28.80
CA ARG A 627 -3.84 -28.67 27.42
C ARG A 627 -3.26 -30.02 26.95
N LYS A 628 -4.10 -30.83 26.29
CA LYS A 628 -3.82 -32.21 25.79
C LYS A 628 -3.72 -32.30 24.27
N SER A 629 -3.15 -31.28 23.63
CA SER A 629 -2.92 -31.22 22.19
C SER A 629 -1.74 -30.28 21.89
N MET A 630 -1.07 -30.47 20.76
CA MET A 630 0.06 -29.63 20.37
C MET A 630 -0.36 -28.15 20.23
N PHE A 631 0.57 -27.26 20.54
CA PHE A 631 0.43 -25.80 20.43
C PHE A 631 1.78 -25.16 20.09
N SER A 632 1.74 -23.93 19.55
CA SER A 632 2.93 -23.06 19.46
C SER A 632 3.04 -22.23 20.74
N SER A 633 4.24 -21.96 21.23
CA SER A 633 4.43 -21.17 22.47
C SER A 633 5.73 -20.36 22.53
N GLU A 634 5.66 -19.14 23.05
CA GLU A 634 6.81 -18.44 23.62
C GLU A 634 7.06 -18.96 25.04
N VAL A 635 8.33 -19.25 25.37
CA VAL A 635 8.75 -19.47 26.76
C VAL A 635 9.36 -18.17 27.30
N LEU A 636 8.74 -17.63 28.35
CA LEU A 636 9.22 -16.46 29.07
C LEU A 636 10.04 -16.91 30.28
N MET A 637 11.32 -16.53 30.28
CA MET A 637 12.25 -16.78 31.37
C MET A 637 12.55 -15.47 32.10
N ASN A 638 12.39 -15.46 33.41
CA ASN A 638 12.62 -14.29 34.25
C ASN A 638 13.41 -14.68 35.50
N ALA A 639 14.06 -13.71 36.13
CA ALA A 639 14.58 -13.81 37.48
C ALA A 639 14.02 -12.68 38.35
N TYR A 640 13.99 -12.90 39.65
CA TYR A 640 13.71 -11.87 40.66
C TYR A 640 15.03 -11.47 41.32
N ARG A 641 15.37 -10.18 41.28
CA ARG A 641 16.64 -9.61 41.77
C ARG A 641 16.44 -8.25 42.43
#